data_AF-D1PIP1-F1
#
_entry.id   AF-D1PIP1-F1
#
_cell.length_a   1.000
_cell.length_b   1.000
_cell.length_c   1.000
_cell.angle_alpha   90.00
_cell.angle_beta   90.00
_cell.angle_gamma   90.00
#
_symmetry.space_group_name_H-M   'P 1'
#
loop_
_entity.id
_entity.type
_entity.pdbx_description
1 polymer ?
#
loop_
_entity_poly.entity_id
_entity_poly.type
_entity_poly.pdbx_seq_one_letter_code
_entity_poly.pdbx_strand_id
1 'polypeptide(L)'
;MHNSRRIPKEVLILKKAKSLCALGVIFFLWFLLPAAVRAEPADAEAGSVRVLPDTETWYTDTLASFPAPDSSWDSTLTGPPAGYTEDAGSRTVTLGTADALAWWAGQVNSGASFAGYTVNLTADVDLSAHSWTPVCGTGGALEGTVFLGGGHTIAGLTVREGQDRAAFIGYNDGNLTLEDLTFADAWIAADESSGDCGAAAVVVGTQSGGSLTLRRVTVCRGQVLAPQQVSALAGSLTEGAALTADRCEITDSFLSARTLAAPIVGCGTEAQVTVKGIRLSGNTITAGEAGCCTFDDAAGAQYRCDPRTPDGSSALNACTTALFTDGRTDTGSGHPLDLTAETEDYRYPTLAAAVQAVVNSHSQAGTVTLLRDAAGSGIGLFNKNEASHVALTIDFGGHTYTCRDPAPGCLDTETQGFYLEKGNTVTLKNGTIRVDEESWNTAILLQNYSDLTLQDLNLQGGAFTQYLISCNYGSMVLDNVNADGTAPDLVAIDLMHWLNELYRDQAPAIAIHNTEANTIRGSIDVYCYDDATGAIASDCADKPSLRIYGGNYSTDPTRYLAQEVSLTVRPSKEFYQVKIYDPEIVVSPVPSGTEELQLDMGEDAQQQLTAEAEQIVTEILQGDLPAGVDAETAGKLSATQADPLTVSVEFQEKSTDDLHPAEITAVENTTAANDTLAQFFSLSLVLKDGQEDLGLLTELSTPLCFTLSVPKALVQDSRTFFILRVHNGQSEKLPVEFDADQAALTFSTDRFSTYALGYTDLPVSPSAEPASTSGAASSGMAASREEKAAVPTAPTRQAAPAPAAPVPTAVPAAHISAASIPQTGDNSHPLLWMVLFSLSGAGIAALGFLALWKRKRP
;
A
#
# COMPACT_ATOMS: atom_id res chain seq x y z
N MET A 1 5.43 -65.24 44.37
CA MET A 1 4.60 -65.18 45.60
C MET A 1 3.50 -64.17 45.32
N HIS A 2 2.28 -64.67 45.04
CA HIS A 2 1.14 -64.62 45.97
C HIS A 2 0.74 -63.19 46.34
N ASN A 3 -0.52 -62.78 46.30
CA ASN A 3 -1.81 -63.27 45.81
C ASN A 3 -2.71 -62.08 46.19
N SER A 4 -3.42 -61.46 45.25
CA SER A 4 -4.79 -61.84 44.89
C SER A 4 -5.86 -61.34 45.87
N ARG A 5 -7.00 -61.00 45.24
CA ARG A 5 -8.39 -60.96 45.74
C ARG A 5 -8.89 -59.57 46.13
N ARG A 6 -10.04 -59.09 45.63
CA ARG A 6 -11.16 -59.76 44.93
C ARG A 6 -12.05 -58.71 44.25
N ILE A 7 -12.37 -58.97 42.98
CA ILE A 7 -13.62 -58.62 42.27
C ILE A 7 -14.71 -59.54 42.90
N PRO A 8 -16.04 -59.21 43.03
CA PRO A 8 -16.85 -59.01 41.82
C PRO A 8 -18.29 -58.39 41.83
N LYS A 9 -18.78 -58.17 40.58
CA LYS A 9 -20.14 -58.45 40.04
C LYS A 9 -21.29 -57.48 40.39
N GLU A 10 -22.17 -57.05 39.47
CA GLU A 10 -22.42 -57.41 38.06
C GLU A 10 -23.50 -56.47 37.47
N VAL A 11 -23.64 -56.47 36.12
CA VAL A 11 -24.83 -56.08 35.30
C VAL A 11 -24.87 -54.57 34.92
N LEU A 12 -24.89 -54.10 33.66
CA LEU A 12 -25.21 -54.73 32.36
C LEU A 12 -24.92 -53.77 31.16
N ILE A 13 -24.36 -54.33 30.08
CA ILE A 13 -24.58 -54.04 28.63
C ILE A 13 -24.21 -52.65 28.03
N LEU A 14 -23.55 -52.73 26.85
CA LEU A 14 -23.22 -51.67 25.86
C LEU A 14 -21.85 -50.95 25.92
N LYS A 15 -20.76 -51.73 25.92
CA LYS A 15 -19.47 -51.32 25.31
C LYS A 15 -18.84 -52.50 24.56
N LYS A 16 -19.28 -52.74 23.32
CA LYS A 16 -18.58 -53.50 22.27
C LYS A 16 -19.34 -53.39 20.94
N ALA A 17 -19.32 -52.18 20.38
CA ALA A 17 -19.52 -51.89 18.96
C ALA A 17 -18.81 -50.54 18.73
N LYS A 18 -18.08 -50.39 17.62
CA LYS A 18 -17.25 -49.23 17.22
C LYS A 18 -15.74 -49.27 17.53
N SER A 19 -15.13 -50.46 17.59
CA SER A 19 -13.68 -50.63 17.35
C SER A 19 -13.46 -51.56 16.17
N LEU A 20 -14.00 -51.19 15.01
CA LEU A 20 -13.72 -51.82 13.70
C LEU A 20 -14.27 -50.92 12.56
N CYS A 21 -13.99 -49.60 12.64
CA CYS A 21 -14.24 -48.64 11.56
C CYS A 21 -13.13 -47.56 11.47
N ALA A 22 -11.95 -47.84 12.04
CA ALA A 22 -10.83 -46.88 12.11
C ALA A 22 -9.63 -47.27 11.22
N LEU A 23 -9.80 -48.22 10.29
CA LEU A 23 -8.71 -48.69 9.41
C LEU A 23 -9.11 -48.82 7.93
N GLY A 24 -10.29 -48.30 7.55
CA GLY A 24 -10.78 -48.27 6.16
C GLY A 24 -11.08 -46.88 5.61
N VAL A 25 -10.82 -45.81 6.38
CA VAL A 25 -11.14 -44.42 5.99
C VAL A 25 -9.87 -43.55 5.82
N ILE A 26 -8.69 -44.08 6.19
CA ILE A 26 -7.39 -43.40 6.00
C ILE A 26 -6.79 -43.65 4.61
N PHE A 27 -7.41 -44.50 3.77
CA PHE A 27 -6.91 -44.80 2.41
C PHE A 27 -7.84 -44.35 1.27
N PHE A 28 -8.91 -43.62 1.57
CA PHE A 28 -9.88 -43.13 0.56
C PHE A 28 -10.18 -41.62 0.64
N LEU A 29 -9.49 -40.89 1.52
CA LEU A 29 -9.54 -39.43 1.64
C LEU A 29 -8.28 -38.73 1.10
N TRP A 30 -7.47 -39.45 0.31
CA TRP A 30 -6.26 -38.92 -0.33
C TRP A 30 -6.37 -38.78 -1.86
N PHE A 31 -7.56 -38.97 -2.44
CA PHE A 31 -7.74 -38.91 -3.91
C PHE A 31 -8.98 -38.17 -4.43
N LEU A 32 -9.63 -37.33 -3.62
CA LEU A 32 -10.71 -36.45 -4.08
C LEU A 32 -10.64 -35.06 -3.41
N LEU A 33 -9.52 -34.37 -3.61
CA LEU A 33 -9.47 -32.91 -3.54
C LEU A 33 -9.47 -32.40 -4.99
N PRO A 34 -10.49 -31.68 -5.46
CA PRO A 34 -10.27 -30.77 -6.57
C PRO A 34 -9.23 -29.76 -6.10
N ALA A 35 -8.23 -29.50 -6.95
CA ALA A 35 -7.25 -28.45 -6.76
C ALA A 35 -7.96 -27.08 -6.80
N ALA A 36 -8.63 -26.72 -5.71
CA ALA A 36 -8.91 -25.33 -5.39
C ALA A 36 -7.60 -24.77 -4.85
N VAL A 37 -6.89 -24.11 -5.75
CA VAL A 37 -5.77 -23.21 -5.47
C VAL A 37 -6.18 -22.35 -4.26
N ARG A 38 -5.57 -22.62 -3.12
CA ARG A 38 -5.54 -21.69 -2.01
C ARG A 38 -4.66 -20.55 -2.48
N ALA A 39 -5.27 -19.56 -3.13
CA ALA A 39 -4.65 -18.26 -3.26
C ALA A 39 -4.69 -17.64 -1.84
N GLU A 40 -3.70 -18.01 -1.03
CA GLU A 40 -3.11 -17.01 -0.14
C GLU A 40 -2.77 -15.79 -1.02
N PRO A 41 -2.78 -14.56 -0.50
CA PRO A 41 -2.16 -13.47 -1.24
C PRO A 41 -0.74 -13.97 -1.52
N ALA A 42 -0.47 -14.31 -2.79
CA ALA A 42 0.86 -14.65 -3.18
C ALA A 42 1.61 -13.35 -2.98
N ASP A 43 2.36 -13.28 -1.89
CA ASP A 43 3.67 -12.66 -1.93
C ASP A 43 4.27 -13.19 -3.23
N ALA A 44 4.20 -12.37 -4.27
CA ALA A 44 4.78 -12.65 -5.57
C ALA A 44 6.29 -12.59 -5.34
N GLU A 45 6.82 -13.63 -4.70
CA GLU A 45 8.20 -13.69 -4.28
C GLU A 45 9.05 -13.49 -5.53
N ALA A 46 10.04 -12.60 -5.37
CA ALA A 46 11.13 -12.45 -6.30
C ALA A 46 11.66 -13.85 -6.70
N GLY A 47 12.20 -13.98 -7.92
CA GLY A 47 12.68 -15.27 -8.42
C GLY A 47 13.58 -16.01 -7.42
N SER A 48 13.70 -17.33 -7.55
CA SER A 48 14.52 -18.14 -6.62
C SER A 48 15.82 -18.59 -7.28
N VAL A 49 16.92 -18.54 -6.53
CA VAL A 49 18.17 -19.20 -6.93
C VAL A 49 18.19 -20.61 -6.36
N ARG A 50 18.50 -21.59 -7.19
CA ARG A 50 18.57 -23.01 -6.85
C ARG A 50 19.93 -23.57 -7.23
N VAL A 51 20.46 -24.43 -6.36
CA VAL A 51 21.74 -25.09 -6.61
C VAL A 51 21.52 -26.31 -7.49
N LEU A 52 22.30 -26.42 -8.55
CA LEU A 52 22.36 -27.62 -9.37
C LEU A 52 23.41 -28.57 -8.79
N PRO A 53 23.08 -29.86 -8.57
CA PRO A 53 24.08 -30.85 -8.24
C PRO A 53 25.03 -30.98 -9.44
N ASP A 54 26.34 -30.92 -9.17
CA ASP A 54 27.38 -31.08 -10.19
C ASP A 54 27.43 -32.54 -10.65
N THR A 55 26.57 -32.87 -11.60
CA THR A 55 26.52 -34.17 -12.27
C THR A 55 27.03 -34.02 -13.69
N GLU A 56 27.78 -35.02 -14.16
CA GLU A 56 28.32 -35.02 -15.52
C GLU A 56 27.23 -34.95 -16.61
N THR A 57 25.98 -35.30 -16.29
CA THR A 57 24.89 -35.37 -17.27
C THR A 57 23.87 -34.24 -17.17
N TRP A 58 23.96 -33.32 -16.18
CA TRP A 58 22.92 -32.32 -15.92
C TRP A 58 22.52 -31.53 -17.18
N TYR A 59 23.52 -31.11 -17.96
CA TYR A 59 23.34 -30.30 -19.15
C TYR A 59 22.62 -31.11 -20.24
N THR A 60 23.08 -32.34 -20.51
CA THR A 60 22.48 -33.22 -21.52
C THR A 60 21.06 -33.67 -21.15
N ASP A 61 20.81 -33.97 -19.87
CA ASP A 61 19.50 -34.32 -19.35
C ASP A 61 18.51 -33.15 -19.45
N THR A 62 18.96 -31.93 -19.13
CA THR A 62 18.15 -30.71 -19.25
C THR A 62 17.88 -30.37 -20.71
N LEU A 63 18.90 -30.41 -21.57
CA LEU A 63 18.78 -30.17 -23.01
C LEU A 63 17.85 -31.16 -23.70
N ALA A 64 17.78 -32.40 -23.22
CA ALA A 64 16.85 -33.40 -23.76
C ALA A 64 15.37 -33.02 -23.59
N SER A 65 15.05 -32.12 -22.64
CA SER A 65 13.70 -31.58 -22.45
C SER A 65 13.34 -30.44 -23.42
N PHE A 66 14.33 -29.84 -24.10
CA PHE A 66 14.10 -28.71 -25.00
C PHE A 66 13.52 -29.21 -26.35
N PRO A 67 12.67 -28.42 -27.04
CA PRO A 67 12.18 -28.75 -28.38
C PRO A 67 13.32 -28.96 -29.38
N ALA A 68 13.29 -30.02 -30.18
CA ALA A 68 14.22 -30.26 -31.30
C ALA A 68 13.48 -30.24 -32.64
N PRO A 69 13.36 -29.08 -33.30
CA PRO A 69 12.86 -29.02 -34.67
C PRO A 69 13.78 -29.80 -35.63
N ASP A 70 13.19 -30.50 -36.61
CA ASP A 70 13.92 -31.35 -37.57
C ASP A 70 14.67 -30.55 -38.67
N SER A 71 14.49 -29.22 -38.72
CA SER A 71 15.14 -28.34 -39.71
C SER A 71 15.38 -26.94 -39.15
N SER A 72 16.25 -26.16 -39.81
CA SER A 72 16.53 -24.76 -39.47
C SER A 72 15.83 -23.79 -40.43
N TRP A 73 15.50 -22.59 -39.94
CA TRP A 73 14.86 -21.54 -40.73
C TRP A 73 15.65 -21.20 -42.02
N ASP A 74 16.98 -21.07 -41.92
CA ASP A 74 17.86 -20.76 -43.06
C ASP A 74 17.79 -21.79 -44.20
N SER A 75 17.51 -23.04 -43.88
CA SER A 75 17.46 -24.13 -44.88
C SER A 75 16.15 -24.16 -45.68
N THR A 76 15.12 -23.46 -45.20
CA THR A 76 13.76 -23.52 -45.76
C THR A 76 13.45 -22.38 -46.73
N LEU A 77 14.18 -21.28 -46.66
CA LEU A 77 13.91 -20.06 -47.42
C LEU A 77 14.85 -19.94 -48.62
N THR A 78 14.28 -19.90 -49.84
CA THR A 78 15.06 -19.77 -51.09
C THR A 78 14.96 -18.39 -51.74
N GLY A 79 14.18 -17.47 -51.16
CA GLY A 79 13.93 -16.13 -51.66
C GLY A 79 13.03 -15.32 -50.72
N PRO A 80 12.80 -14.01 -51.00
CA PRO A 80 11.98 -13.15 -50.15
C PRO A 80 10.57 -13.73 -49.97
N PRO A 81 10.14 -14.03 -48.74
CA PRO A 81 8.83 -14.64 -48.48
C PRO A 81 7.71 -13.61 -48.43
N ALA A 82 6.47 -14.10 -48.40
CA ALA A 82 5.31 -13.24 -48.14
C ALA A 82 5.39 -12.62 -46.75
N GLY A 83 5.05 -11.33 -46.65
CA GLY A 83 5.14 -10.57 -45.39
C GLY A 83 6.52 -9.96 -45.12
N TYR A 84 7.52 -10.17 -45.99
CA TYR A 84 8.78 -9.40 -45.99
C TYR A 84 8.68 -8.23 -46.97
N THR A 85 8.95 -7.03 -46.49
CA THR A 85 9.07 -5.84 -47.35
C THR A 85 10.22 -4.97 -46.87
N GLU A 86 11.07 -4.53 -47.79
CA GLU A 86 12.19 -3.63 -47.50
C GLU A 86 12.06 -2.38 -48.37
N ASP A 87 12.13 -1.21 -47.74
CA ASP A 87 12.25 0.08 -48.40
C ASP A 87 13.58 0.73 -47.97
N ALA A 88 14.59 0.57 -48.82
CA ALA A 88 15.91 1.15 -48.61
C ALA A 88 15.93 2.69 -48.64
N GLY A 89 14.91 3.33 -49.23
CA GLY A 89 14.78 4.78 -49.31
C GLY A 89 14.39 5.40 -47.97
N SER A 90 13.42 4.77 -47.28
CA SER A 90 13.01 5.14 -45.92
C SER A 90 13.79 4.40 -44.82
N ARG A 91 14.64 3.43 -45.20
CA ARG A 91 15.34 2.52 -44.28
C ARG A 91 14.38 1.77 -43.36
N THR A 92 13.34 1.20 -43.95
CA THR A 92 12.37 0.41 -43.19
C THR A 92 12.29 -1.03 -43.69
N VAL A 93 12.13 -1.95 -42.75
CA VAL A 93 11.76 -3.35 -43.01
C VAL A 93 10.42 -3.61 -42.34
N THR A 94 9.54 -4.36 -43.00
CA THR A 94 8.27 -4.84 -42.47
C THR A 94 8.28 -6.36 -42.45
N LEU A 95 7.93 -6.93 -41.30
CA LEU A 95 7.92 -8.36 -41.00
C LEU A 95 6.52 -8.74 -40.54
N GLY A 96 5.79 -9.51 -41.34
CA GLY A 96 4.42 -9.96 -41.04
C GLY A 96 4.26 -11.45 -40.76
N THR A 97 5.34 -12.23 -40.88
CA THR A 97 5.33 -13.70 -40.76
C THR A 97 6.64 -14.20 -40.16
N ALA A 98 6.63 -15.45 -39.65
CA ALA A 98 7.83 -16.14 -39.19
C ALA A 98 8.90 -16.24 -40.28
N ASP A 99 8.49 -16.64 -41.50
CA ASP A 99 9.36 -16.68 -42.68
C ASP A 99 10.01 -15.32 -42.97
N ALA A 100 9.25 -14.22 -42.88
CA ALA A 100 9.77 -12.88 -43.12
C ALA A 100 10.85 -12.47 -42.10
N LEU A 101 10.60 -12.78 -40.82
CA LEU A 101 11.56 -12.54 -39.74
C LEU A 101 12.83 -13.38 -39.92
N ALA A 102 12.67 -14.67 -40.21
CA ALA A 102 13.78 -15.57 -40.55
C ALA A 102 14.57 -15.10 -41.78
N TRP A 103 13.88 -14.61 -42.81
CA TRP A 103 14.52 -14.07 -44.01
C TRP A 103 15.39 -12.85 -43.69
N TRP A 104 14.88 -11.89 -42.90
CA TRP A 104 15.64 -10.74 -42.45
C TRP A 104 16.88 -11.14 -41.66
N ALA A 105 16.74 -12.06 -40.71
CA ALA A 105 17.85 -12.61 -39.94
C ALA A 105 18.92 -13.23 -40.86
N GLY A 106 18.51 -14.03 -41.84
CA GLY A 106 19.39 -14.62 -42.85
C GLY A 106 20.13 -13.58 -43.71
N GLN A 107 19.50 -12.43 -44.01
CA GLN A 107 20.18 -11.34 -44.72
C GLN A 107 21.31 -10.73 -43.89
N VAL A 108 21.06 -10.44 -42.60
CA VAL A 108 22.10 -9.94 -41.69
C VAL A 108 23.25 -10.93 -41.60
N ASN A 109 22.94 -12.21 -41.39
CA ASN A 109 23.93 -13.28 -41.29
C ASN A 109 24.70 -13.52 -42.60
N SER A 110 24.15 -13.11 -43.74
CA SER A 110 24.82 -13.13 -45.05
C SER A 110 25.65 -11.86 -45.33
N GLY A 111 25.75 -10.93 -44.37
CA GLY A 111 26.56 -9.72 -44.46
C GLY A 111 25.83 -8.46 -44.94
N ALA A 112 24.49 -8.48 -45.05
CA ALA A 112 23.72 -7.27 -45.30
C ALA A 112 23.75 -6.36 -44.07
N SER A 113 23.86 -5.04 -44.29
CA SER A 113 23.80 -4.04 -43.22
C SER A 113 22.42 -3.40 -43.18
N PHE A 114 21.87 -3.32 -41.97
CA PHE A 114 20.64 -2.61 -41.62
C PHE A 114 20.94 -1.41 -40.72
N ALA A 115 22.15 -0.86 -40.80
CA ALA A 115 22.52 0.29 -40.00
C ALA A 115 21.57 1.49 -40.23
N GLY A 116 20.98 1.99 -39.15
CA GLY A 116 19.99 3.06 -39.15
C GLY A 116 18.62 2.67 -39.71
N TYR A 117 18.31 1.38 -39.83
CA TYR A 117 16.98 0.92 -40.23
C TYR A 117 16.01 0.85 -39.05
N THR A 118 14.73 0.99 -39.37
CA THR A 118 13.63 0.57 -38.50
C THR A 118 13.04 -0.74 -39.01
N VAL A 119 13.11 -1.80 -38.21
CA VAL A 119 12.57 -3.14 -38.51
C VAL A 119 11.26 -3.30 -37.75
N ASN A 120 10.14 -3.38 -38.47
CA ASN A 120 8.80 -3.38 -37.88
C ASN A 120 8.19 -4.77 -37.93
N LEU A 121 7.83 -5.31 -36.76
CA LEU A 121 6.94 -6.45 -36.66
C LEU A 121 5.49 -5.96 -36.77
N THR A 122 4.66 -6.66 -37.55
CA THR A 122 3.27 -6.24 -37.85
C THR A 122 2.21 -7.29 -37.49
N ALA A 123 2.66 -8.43 -36.96
CA ALA A 123 1.83 -9.49 -36.46
C ALA A 123 2.64 -10.31 -35.45
N ASP A 124 1.94 -11.04 -34.58
CA ASP A 124 2.59 -12.06 -33.77
C ASP A 124 3.17 -13.16 -34.67
N VAL A 125 4.34 -13.68 -34.31
CA VAL A 125 5.05 -14.71 -35.08
C VAL A 125 5.43 -15.88 -34.16
N ASP A 126 5.21 -17.09 -34.66
CA ASP A 126 5.61 -18.33 -34.00
C ASP A 126 6.79 -18.95 -34.76
N LEU A 127 7.95 -19.01 -34.09
CA LEU A 127 9.20 -19.54 -34.64
C LEU A 127 9.42 -21.03 -34.32
N SER A 128 8.48 -21.70 -33.64
CA SER A 128 8.65 -23.09 -33.16
C SER A 128 8.80 -24.15 -34.27
N ALA A 129 8.42 -23.83 -35.50
CA ALA A 129 8.46 -24.76 -36.63
C ALA A 129 9.89 -25.23 -36.96
N HIS A 130 10.89 -24.37 -36.77
CA HIS A 130 12.28 -24.62 -37.17
C HIS A 130 13.27 -24.04 -36.15
N SER A 131 14.47 -24.60 -36.12
CA SER A 131 15.57 -24.07 -35.30
C SER A 131 16.00 -22.70 -35.82
N TRP A 132 16.15 -21.76 -34.90
CA TRP A 132 16.61 -20.39 -35.14
C TRP A 132 18.13 -20.34 -35.22
N THR A 133 18.63 -19.64 -36.24
CA THR A 133 20.04 -19.24 -36.32
C THR A 133 20.15 -17.84 -35.72
N PRO A 134 20.91 -17.65 -34.61
CA PRO A 134 21.08 -16.34 -34.00
C PRO A 134 21.53 -15.28 -35.01
N VAL A 135 21.02 -14.06 -34.87
CA VAL A 135 21.45 -12.93 -35.71
C VAL A 135 22.81 -12.43 -35.24
N CYS A 136 23.78 -12.34 -36.14
CA CYS A 136 25.14 -11.89 -35.84
C CYS A 136 25.44 -10.57 -36.58
N GLY A 137 25.16 -9.45 -35.92
CA GLY A 137 25.45 -8.12 -36.42
C GLY A 137 26.90 -7.71 -36.18
N THR A 138 27.83 -8.15 -37.04
CA THR A 138 29.26 -7.77 -36.95
C THR A 138 29.61 -6.57 -37.82
N GLY A 139 30.59 -5.77 -37.41
CA GLY A 139 31.11 -4.65 -38.21
C GLY A 139 30.11 -3.50 -38.32
N GLY A 140 29.27 -3.29 -37.30
CA GLY A 140 28.23 -2.26 -37.30
C GLY A 140 27.05 -2.59 -38.19
N ALA A 141 26.82 -3.86 -38.54
CA ALA A 141 25.72 -4.27 -39.41
C ALA A 141 24.34 -3.85 -38.86
N LEU A 142 24.21 -3.71 -37.53
CA LEU A 142 23.02 -3.24 -36.84
C LEU A 142 23.17 -1.85 -36.21
N GLU A 143 24.21 -1.08 -36.54
CA GLU A 143 24.46 0.24 -35.94
C GLU A 143 23.27 1.20 -36.11
N GLY A 144 22.70 1.66 -35.01
CA GLY A 144 21.53 2.54 -34.99
C GLY A 144 20.23 1.88 -35.44
N THR A 145 20.14 0.53 -35.44
CA THR A 145 18.92 -0.18 -35.82
C THR A 145 17.90 -0.12 -34.70
N VAL A 146 16.63 0.10 -35.06
CA VAL A 146 15.48 0.01 -34.15
C VAL A 146 14.60 -1.14 -34.59
N PHE A 147 14.48 -2.17 -33.76
CA PHE A 147 13.52 -3.26 -33.95
C PHE A 147 12.24 -2.94 -33.17
N LEU A 148 11.20 -2.50 -33.88
CA LEU A 148 9.90 -2.16 -33.32
C LEU A 148 9.00 -3.39 -33.35
N GLY A 149 8.71 -3.94 -32.18
CA GLY A 149 7.78 -5.05 -32.01
C GLY A 149 6.32 -4.62 -32.17
N GLY A 150 5.99 -3.35 -31.96
CA GLY A 150 4.62 -2.84 -32.13
C GLY A 150 3.59 -3.43 -31.16
N GLY A 151 4.04 -4.00 -30.04
CA GLY A 151 3.24 -4.74 -29.07
C GLY A 151 3.04 -6.22 -29.43
N HIS A 152 3.68 -6.71 -30.49
CA HIS A 152 3.55 -8.09 -30.96
C HIS A 152 4.47 -9.06 -30.20
N THR A 153 4.17 -10.35 -30.37
CA THR A 153 4.87 -11.47 -29.74
C THR A 153 5.70 -12.27 -30.75
N ILE A 154 6.94 -12.59 -30.39
CA ILE A 154 7.75 -13.66 -30.98
C ILE A 154 7.66 -14.87 -30.05
N ALA A 155 6.96 -15.92 -30.46
CA ALA A 155 6.78 -17.15 -29.69
C ALA A 155 7.68 -18.27 -30.18
N GLY A 156 8.01 -19.22 -29.30
CA GLY A 156 8.60 -20.51 -29.70
C GLY A 156 10.02 -20.44 -30.28
N LEU A 157 10.73 -19.33 -30.09
CA LEU A 157 12.11 -19.14 -30.52
C LEU A 157 12.99 -20.28 -29.97
N THR A 158 13.53 -21.12 -30.84
CA THR A 158 14.27 -22.32 -30.43
C THR A 158 15.69 -22.31 -30.99
N VAL A 159 16.71 -22.30 -30.13
CA VAL A 159 18.14 -22.44 -30.47
C VAL A 159 18.69 -23.67 -29.75
N ARG A 160 19.22 -24.68 -30.47
CA ARG A 160 19.67 -25.95 -29.87
C ARG A 160 21.08 -26.42 -30.22
N GLU A 161 21.64 -26.05 -31.37
CA GLU A 161 22.88 -26.66 -31.86
C GLU A 161 23.99 -25.63 -32.13
N GLY A 162 25.16 -25.82 -31.50
CA GLY A 162 26.46 -25.39 -32.02
C GLY A 162 26.79 -23.90 -31.99
N GLN A 163 26.06 -23.06 -31.24
CA GLN A 163 26.32 -21.62 -31.19
C GLN A 163 26.91 -21.22 -29.83
N ASP A 164 28.01 -20.47 -29.89
CA ASP A 164 28.70 -19.86 -28.74
C ASP A 164 27.94 -18.65 -28.16
N ARG A 165 26.94 -18.15 -28.91
CA ARG A 165 26.14 -16.97 -28.57
C ARG A 165 24.66 -17.22 -28.88
N ALA A 166 24.07 -18.19 -28.21
CA ALA A 166 22.69 -18.58 -28.44
C ALA A 166 21.71 -17.49 -27.96
N ALA A 167 20.96 -16.89 -28.87
CA ALA A 167 19.92 -15.90 -28.60
C ALA A 167 19.08 -15.59 -29.85
N PHE A 168 18.10 -14.69 -29.71
CA PHE A 168 17.47 -14.04 -30.87
C PHE A 168 18.53 -13.31 -31.71
N ILE A 169 19.30 -12.42 -31.06
CA ILE A 169 20.50 -11.78 -31.63
C ILE A 169 21.71 -12.33 -30.89
N GLY A 170 22.50 -13.18 -31.56
CA GLY A 170 23.67 -13.78 -30.94
C GLY A 170 24.76 -12.75 -30.64
N TYR A 171 25.06 -11.87 -31.59
CA TYR A 171 26.10 -10.86 -31.43
C TYR A 171 25.71 -9.51 -32.02
N ASN A 172 26.05 -8.44 -31.32
CA ASN A 172 25.96 -7.08 -31.83
C ASN A 172 27.13 -6.23 -31.33
N ASP A 173 27.71 -5.41 -32.21
CA ASP A 173 28.77 -4.45 -31.87
C ASP A 173 28.40 -2.97 -32.11
N GLY A 174 27.16 -2.72 -32.54
CA GLY A 174 26.63 -1.38 -32.76
C GLY A 174 25.60 -0.95 -31.72
N ASN A 175 25.06 0.25 -31.89
CA ASN A 175 23.87 0.71 -31.16
C ASN A 175 22.62 -0.01 -31.67
N LEU A 176 21.89 -0.68 -30.78
CA LEU A 176 20.70 -1.46 -31.11
C LEU A 176 19.58 -1.13 -30.12
N THR A 177 18.39 -0.88 -30.65
CA THR A 177 17.19 -0.66 -29.83
C THR A 177 16.11 -1.69 -30.17
N LEU A 178 15.54 -2.35 -29.17
CA LEU A 178 14.33 -3.18 -29.28
C LEU A 178 13.23 -2.52 -28.46
N GLU A 179 12.05 -2.31 -29.05
CA GLU A 179 10.93 -1.67 -28.37
C GLU A 179 9.62 -2.43 -28.57
N ASP A 180 8.76 -2.45 -27.54
CA ASP A 180 7.39 -2.97 -27.60
C ASP A 180 7.30 -4.41 -28.13
N LEU A 181 8.05 -5.32 -27.52
CA LEU A 181 8.22 -6.68 -28.03
C LEU A 181 8.12 -7.71 -26.90
N THR A 182 7.35 -8.77 -27.13
CA THR A 182 7.29 -9.91 -26.21
C THR A 182 7.97 -11.12 -26.82
N PHE A 183 8.88 -11.75 -26.07
CA PHE A 183 9.37 -13.11 -26.33
C PHE A 183 8.62 -14.06 -25.40
N ALA A 184 7.87 -14.99 -25.98
CA ALA A 184 7.11 -15.99 -25.24
C ALA A 184 7.64 -17.40 -25.54
N ASP A 185 7.78 -18.22 -24.50
CA ASP A 185 8.09 -19.65 -24.67
C ASP A 185 9.36 -19.89 -25.51
N ALA A 186 10.40 -19.08 -25.27
CA ALA A 186 11.70 -19.21 -25.93
C ALA A 186 12.54 -20.33 -25.30
N TRP A 187 13.24 -21.12 -26.11
CA TRP A 187 14.06 -22.25 -25.72
C TRP A 187 15.47 -22.08 -26.28
N ILE A 188 16.40 -21.62 -25.45
CA ILE A 188 17.75 -21.23 -25.86
C ILE A 188 18.78 -22.12 -25.19
N ALA A 189 19.54 -22.87 -25.98
CA ALA A 189 20.67 -23.65 -25.50
C ALA A 189 21.96 -23.29 -26.24
N ALA A 190 23.00 -22.88 -25.49
CA ALA A 190 24.35 -22.64 -26.03
C ALA A 190 25.21 -23.91 -26.01
N ASP A 191 26.12 -24.07 -26.98
CA ASP A 191 26.95 -25.27 -27.14
C ASP A 191 27.85 -25.56 -25.92
N GLU A 192 27.83 -26.82 -25.43
CA GLU A 192 28.72 -27.29 -24.35
C GLU A 192 30.21 -27.16 -24.67
N SER A 193 30.57 -27.21 -25.96
CA SER A 193 31.95 -27.11 -26.43
C SER A 193 32.46 -25.67 -26.62
N SER A 194 31.61 -24.66 -26.45
CA SER A 194 31.94 -23.24 -26.69
C SER A 194 32.97 -22.63 -25.71
N GLY A 195 33.41 -23.39 -24.70
CA GLY A 195 34.44 -22.94 -23.75
C GLY A 195 33.99 -21.76 -22.89
N ASP A 196 34.91 -20.88 -22.53
CA ASP A 196 34.68 -19.76 -21.60
C ASP A 196 33.79 -18.62 -22.17
N CYS A 197 33.32 -18.76 -23.41
CA CYS A 197 32.59 -17.74 -24.15
C CYS A 197 31.09 -18.05 -24.36
N GLY A 198 30.59 -19.16 -23.81
CA GLY A 198 29.23 -19.67 -24.06
C GLY A 198 28.12 -18.86 -23.37
N ALA A 199 27.90 -17.61 -23.81
CA ALA A 199 26.83 -16.76 -23.32
C ALA A 199 25.51 -17.07 -24.04
N ALA A 200 24.46 -17.38 -23.28
CA ALA A 200 23.11 -17.51 -23.80
C ALA A 200 22.16 -16.47 -23.21
N ALA A 201 21.27 -15.96 -24.05
CA ALA A 201 20.17 -15.13 -23.61
C ALA A 201 18.95 -15.31 -24.50
N VAL A 202 17.77 -14.86 -24.09
CA VAL A 202 16.62 -14.80 -25.00
C VAL A 202 16.83 -13.68 -26.02
N VAL A 203 17.19 -12.48 -25.56
CA VAL A 203 17.22 -11.29 -26.42
C VAL A 203 18.57 -11.11 -27.12
N VAL A 204 19.65 -10.83 -26.38
CA VAL A 204 20.99 -10.65 -26.95
C VAL A 204 22.04 -11.52 -26.26
N GLY A 205 22.70 -12.41 -27.00
CA GLY A 205 23.73 -13.30 -26.46
C GLY A 205 24.95 -12.50 -25.98
N THR A 206 25.54 -11.69 -26.87
CA THR A 206 26.67 -10.82 -26.54
C THR A 206 26.53 -9.44 -27.17
N GLN A 207 26.66 -8.40 -26.37
CA GLN A 207 26.83 -7.02 -26.81
C GLN A 207 28.30 -6.61 -26.60
N SER A 208 29.00 -6.22 -27.68
CA SER A 208 30.41 -5.80 -27.62
C SER A 208 30.58 -4.36 -28.08
N GLY A 209 30.90 -3.45 -27.15
CA GLY A 209 30.82 -2.01 -27.43
C GLY A 209 29.38 -1.57 -27.73
N GLY A 210 29.21 -0.35 -28.25
CA GLY A 210 27.89 0.21 -28.57
C GLY A 210 26.93 0.27 -27.37
N SER A 211 25.64 0.39 -27.67
CA SER A 211 24.58 0.39 -26.66
C SER A 211 23.43 -0.52 -27.07
N LEU A 212 22.93 -1.31 -26.12
CA LEU A 212 21.71 -2.10 -26.23
C LEU A 212 20.61 -1.42 -25.41
N THR A 213 19.58 -0.92 -26.07
CA THR A 213 18.43 -0.30 -25.41
C THR A 213 17.20 -1.19 -25.59
N LEU A 214 16.63 -1.65 -24.49
CA LEU A 214 15.40 -2.44 -24.46
C LEU A 214 14.30 -1.60 -23.80
N ARG A 215 13.23 -1.30 -24.54
CA ARG A 215 12.09 -0.52 -24.02
C ARG A 215 10.81 -1.35 -24.09
N ARG A 216 10.19 -1.63 -22.95
CA ARG A 216 8.95 -2.44 -22.89
C ARG A 216 9.14 -3.78 -23.59
N VAL A 217 10.30 -4.41 -23.36
CA VAL A 217 10.61 -5.77 -23.83
C VAL A 217 10.28 -6.76 -22.72
N THR A 218 9.49 -7.77 -23.06
CA THR A 218 9.04 -8.81 -22.12
C THR A 218 9.63 -10.16 -22.52
N VAL A 219 10.17 -10.91 -21.55
CA VAL A 219 10.52 -12.32 -21.68
C VAL A 219 9.63 -13.12 -20.73
N CYS A 220 8.73 -13.91 -21.27
CA CYS A 220 7.79 -14.72 -20.48
C CYS A 220 8.00 -16.20 -20.78
N ARG A 221 8.16 -17.02 -19.74
CA ARG A 221 8.43 -18.46 -19.85
C ARG A 221 9.65 -18.79 -20.73
N GLY A 222 10.69 -17.96 -20.67
CA GLY A 222 11.96 -18.22 -21.33
C GLY A 222 12.72 -19.36 -20.64
N GLN A 223 13.27 -20.27 -21.42
CA GLN A 223 14.06 -21.43 -20.97
C GLN A 223 15.46 -21.29 -21.55
N VAL A 224 16.43 -20.88 -20.73
CA VAL A 224 17.80 -20.60 -21.17
C VAL A 224 18.76 -21.55 -20.46
N LEU A 225 19.56 -22.26 -21.25
CA LEU A 225 20.52 -23.24 -20.81
C LEU A 225 21.88 -22.94 -21.43
N ALA A 226 22.91 -22.73 -20.62
CA ALA A 226 24.27 -22.63 -21.13
C ALA A 226 25.26 -23.33 -20.21
N PRO A 227 26.46 -23.67 -20.69
CA PRO A 227 27.49 -24.25 -19.84
C PRO A 227 27.98 -23.25 -18.79
N GLN A 228 28.06 -21.96 -19.13
CA GLN A 228 28.73 -20.97 -18.27
C GLN A 228 27.96 -19.70 -17.96
N GLN A 229 27.20 -19.11 -18.90
CA GLN A 229 26.62 -17.78 -18.72
C GLN A 229 25.21 -17.74 -19.29
N VAL A 230 24.22 -17.38 -18.47
CA VAL A 230 22.82 -17.26 -18.90
C VAL A 230 22.16 -16.00 -18.40
N SER A 231 21.27 -15.46 -19.23
CA SER A 231 20.32 -14.43 -18.85
C SER A 231 19.06 -14.47 -19.70
N ALA A 232 18.10 -13.59 -19.41
CA ALA A 232 16.99 -13.34 -20.32
C ALA A 232 17.31 -12.21 -21.32
N LEU A 233 17.87 -11.08 -20.86
CA LEU A 233 18.08 -9.90 -21.70
C LEU A 233 19.44 -9.88 -22.39
N ALA A 234 20.54 -9.86 -21.64
CA ALA A 234 21.89 -9.77 -22.21
C ALA A 234 22.84 -10.80 -21.59
N GLY A 235 23.33 -11.76 -22.39
CA GLY A 235 24.21 -12.81 -21.88
C GLY A 235 25.54 -12.24 -21.37
N SER A 236 26.20 -11.43 -22.18
CA SER A 236 27.47 -10.79 -21.84
C SER A 236 27.60 -9.36 -22.42
N LEU A 237 28.21 -8.46 -21.64
CA LEU A 237 28.54 -7.08 -22.03
C LEU A 237 30.07 -6.89 -22.08
N THR A 238 30.64 -6.75 -23.28
CA THR A 238 32.09 -6.64 -23.51
C THR A 238 32.49 -5.31 -24.12
N GLU A 239 33.79 -4.98 -24.10
CA GLU A 239 34.37 -3.82 -24.80
C GLU A 239 33.69 -2.47 -24.49
N GLY A 240 33.21 -2.28 -23.26
CA GLY A 240 32.55 -1.05 -22.83
C GLY A 240 31.10 -0.92 -23.31
N ALA A 241 30.46 -2.01 -23.77
CA ALA A 241 29.04 -2.07 -24.08
C ALA A 241 28.17 -1.57 -22.94
N ALA A 242 27.08 -0.86 -23.26
CA ALA A 242 26.06 -0.46 -22.29
C ALA A 242 24.72 -1.16 -22.56
N LEU A 243 24.00 -1.54 -21.50
CA LEU A 243 22.62 -2.03 -21.51
C LEU A 243 21.73 -1.00 -20.81
N THR A 244 20.64 -0.59 -21.46
CA THR A 244 19.51 0.11 -20.83
C THR A 244 18.27 -0.78 -20.89
N ALA A 245 17.78 -1.21 -19.73
CA ALA A 245 16.49 -1.89 -19.59
C ALA A 245 15.46 -0.88 -19.05
N ASP A 246 14.49 -0.51 -19.89
CA ASP A 246 13.48 0.51 -19.61
C ASP A 246 12.09 -0.13 -19.66
N ARG A 247 11.45 -0.23 -18.49
CA ARG A 247 10.17 -0.93 -18.29
C ARG A 247 10.13 -2.34 -18.90
N CYS A 248 11.18 -3.10 -18.72
CA CYS A 248 11.26 -4.49 -19.19
C CYS A 248 10.66 -5.46 -18.17
N GLU A 249 10.30 -6.66 -18.63
CA GLU A 249 9.69 -7.68 -17.78
C GLU A 249 10.33 -9.06 -18.06
N ILE A 250 10.62 -9.82 -17.01
CA ILE A 250 11.11 -11.19 -17.09
C ILE A 250 10.28 -12.02 -16.12
N THR A 251 9.44 -12.91 -16.65
CA THR A 251 8.49 -13.69 -15.84
C THR A 251 8.51 -15.18 -16.15
N ASP A 252 8.28 -15.98 -15.12
CA ASP A 252 8.13 -17.44 -15.17
C ASP A 252 9.25 -18.14 -15.95
N SER A 253 10.45 -17.55 -15.96
CA SER A 253 11.57 -17.99 -16.80
C SER A 253 12.54 -18.86 -16.02
N PHE A 254 13.14 -19.84 -16.69
CA PHE A 254 14.14 -20.75 -16.16
C PHE A 254 15.49 -20.45 -16.80
N LEU A 255 16.47 -20.08 -15.98
CA LEU A 255 17.80 -19.65 -16.41
C LEU A 255 18.84 -20.53 -15.74
N SER A 256 19.48 -21.41 -16.51
CA SER A 256 20.33 -22.47 -15.98
C SER A 256 21.74 -22.48 -16.57
N ALA A 257 22.75 -22.41 -15.71
CA ALA A 257 24.14 -22.58 -16.11
C ALA A 257 24.99 -23.26 -15.04
N ARG A 258 26.23 -23.67 -15.33
CA ARG A 258 27.15 -24.11 -14.26
C ARG A 258 27.60 -22.92 -13.42
N THR A 259 27.70 -21.74 -14.03
CA THR A 259 28.14 -20.50 -13.40
C THR A 259 27.32 -19.33 -13.93
N LEU A 260 27.50 -18.14 -13.38
CA LEU A 260 27.05 -16.85 -13.94
C LEU A 260 25.60 -16.83 -14.51
N ALA A 261 24.63 -17.06 -13.63
CA ALA A 261 23.20 -17.07 -14.00
C ALA A 261 22.45 -15.90 -13.36
N ALA A 262 21.87 -15.02 -14.17
CA ALA A 262 21.02 -13.93 -13.68
C ALA A 262 20.04 -13.42 -14.75
N PRO A 263 18.83 -12.96 -14.41
CA PRO A 263 17.82 -12.55 -15.39
C PRO A 263 18.22 -11.39 -16.30
N ILE A 264 18.78 -10.31 -15.77
CA ILE A 264 19.02 -9.07 -16.53
C ILE A 264 20.30 -9.19 -17.37
N VAL A 265 21.42 -9.50 -16.71
CA VAL A 265 22.71 -9.67 -17.39
C VAL A 265 23.49 -10.81 -16.75
N GLY A 266 24.01 -11.71 -17.58
CA GLY A 266 24.79 -12.87 -17.13
C GLY A 266 26.22 -12.50 -16.75
N CYS A 267 26.85 -11.59 -17.51
CA CYS A 267 28.17 -11.05 -17.23
C CYS A 267 28.31 -9.60 -17.70
N GLY A 268 28.69 -8.70 -16.79
CA GLY A 268 28.96 -7.29 -17.08
C GLY A 268 29.46 -6.55 -15.84
N THR A 269 29.72 -5.25 -15.94
CA THR A 269 30.01 -4.38 -14.79
C THR A 269 28.80 -3.50 -14.47
N GLU A 270 28.68 -3.04 -13.22
CA GLU A 270 27.56 -2.20 -12.79
C GLU A 270 27.42 -0.92 -13.64
N ALA A 271 28.54 -0.28 -14.00
CA ALA A 271 28.56 0.94 -14.82
C ALA A 271 28.00 0.73 -16.24
N GLN A 272 27.91 -0.52 -16.71
CA GLN A 272 27.37 -0.85 -18.03
C GLN A 272 25.86 -1.04 -18.02
N VAL A 273 25.21 -1.17 -16.86
CA VAL A 273 23.79 -1.53 -16.79
C VAL A 273 22.98 -0.40 -16.18
N THR A 274 22.00 0.10 -16.93
CA THR A 274 21.03 1.09 -16.48
C THR A 274 19.64 0.46 -16.47
N VAL A 275 18.99 0.43 -15.31
CA VAL A 275 17.61 -0.06 -15.15
C VAL A 275 16.68 1.12 -14.85
N LYS A 276 15.70 1.35 -15.72
CA LYS A 276 14.66 2.38 -15.59
C LYS A 276 13.27 1.77 -15.33
N GLY A 277 13.26 0.65 -14.61
CA GLY A 277 12.08 -0.15 -14.33
C GLY A 277 12.24 -1.56 -14.89
N ILE A 278 12.23 -2.55 -14.00
CA ILE A 278 12.23 -3.97 -14.34
C ILE A 278 11.19 -4.71 -13.50
N ARG A 279 10.41 -5.60 -14.10
CA ARG A 279 9.56 -6.55 -13.37
C ARG A 279 10.19 -7.94 -13.42
N LEU A 280 10.36 -8.56 -12.25
CA LEU A 280 10.97 -9.87 -12.08
C LEU A 280 10.06 -10.72 -11.20
N SER A 281 9.39 -11.74 -11.74
CA SER A 281 8.51 -12.61 -10.95
C SER A 281 8.52 -14.05 -11.46
N GLY A 282 8.37 -15.02 -10.56
CA GLY A 282 8.26 -16.45 -10.93
C GLY A 282 9.53 -17.06 -11.56
N ASN A 283 10.63 -16.32 -11.64
CA ASN A 283 11.86 -16.80 -12.28
C ASN A 283 12.57 -17.85 -11.42
N THR A 284 13.11 -18.88 -12.06
CA THR A 284 13.96 -19.88 -11.44
C THR A 284 15.36 -19.77 -12.03
N ILE A 285 16.33 -19.44 -11.19
CA ILE A 285 17.74 -19.31 -11.55
C ILE A 285 18.46 -20.52 -11.01
N THR A 286 19.21 -21.23 -11.84
CA THR A 286 19.95 -22.42 -11.43
C THR A 286 21.44 -22.28 -11.76
N ALA A 287 22.28 -22.54 -10.76
CA ALA A 287 23.73 -22.51 -10.91
C ALA A 287 24.42 -23.71 -10.26
N GLY A 288 25.52 -24.17 -10.88
CA GLY A 288 26.28 -25.36 -10.48
C GLY A 288 26.95 -25.23 -9.10
N GLU A 289 27.01 -26.36 -8.38
CA GLU A 289 27.73 -26.49 -7.12
C GLU A 289 29.25 -26.56 -7.35
N ALA A 290 29.95 -25.42 -7.34
CA ALA A 290 31.40 -25.37 -7.47
C ALA A 290 32.11 -25.53 -6.11
N GLY A 291 32.13 -26.74 -5.55
CA GLY A 291 32.82 -27.01 -4.28
C GLY A 291 32.18 -26.27 -3.10
N CYS A 292 32.89 -25.33 -2.44
CA CYS A 292 32.28 -24.50 -1.40
C CYS A 292 31.46 -23.35 -2.02
N CYS A 293 30.14 -23.42 -1.84
CA CYS A 293 29.21 -22.35 -2.18
C CYS A 293 28.49 -21.87 -0.91
N THR A 294 28.16 -20.58 -0.86
CA THR A 294 27.32 -19.98 0.18
C THR A 294 26.11 -19.34 -0.47
N PHE A 295 25.00 -19.32 0.26
CA PHE A 295 23.77 -18.68 -0.19
C PHE A 295 23.45 -17.53 0.75
N ASP A 296 23.12 -16.39 0.14
CA ASP A 296 22.60 -15.21 0.82
C ASP A 296 21.14 -15.05 0.40
N ASP A 297 20.24 -15.55 1.24
CA ASP A 297 18.79 -15.47 1.01
C ASP A 297 18.34 -14.00 0.89
N ALA A 298 18.93 -13.09 1.68
CA ALA A 298 18.54 -11.68 1.70
C ALA A 298 18.94 -10.95 0.41
N ALA A 299 20.12 -11.29 -0.14
CA ALA A 299 20.56 -10.79 -1.44
C ALA A 299 19.97 -11.57 -2.63
N GLY A 300 19.32 -12.71 -2.38
CA GLY A 300 18.88 -13.63 -3.43
C GLY A 300 20.06 -14.11 -4.28
N ALA A 301 21.18 -14.46 -3.65
CA ALA A 301 22.45 -14.67 -4.34
C ALA A 301 23.20 -15.91 -3.87
N GLN A 302 23.80 -16.62 -4.82
CA GLN A 302 24.75 -17.69 -4.56
C GLN A 302 26.17 -17.20 -4.85
N TYR A 303 27.07 -17.44 -3.91
CA TYR A 303 28.50 -17.16 -4.04
C TYR A 303 29.30 -18.45 -4.04
N ARG A 304 30.30 -18.55 -4.90
CA ARG A 304 31.24 -19.68 -4.99
C ARG A 304 32.62 -19.26 -4.51
N CYS A 305 33.37 -20.15 -3.86
CA CYS A 305 34.77 -19.86 -3.52
C CYS A 305 35.61 -19.61 -4.79
N ASP A 306 36.41 -18.53 -4.83
CA ASP A 306 37.39 -18.32 -5.89
C ASP A 306 38.80 -18.75 -5.44
N PRO A 307 39.30 -19.92 -5.90
CA PRO A 307 40.62 -20.43 -5.52
C PRO A 307 41.78 -19.57 -6.06
N ARG A 308 41.52 -18.62 -6.96
CA ARG A 308 42.53 -17.69 -7.49
C ARG A 308 42.77 -16.51 -6.56
N THR A 309 41.90 -16.30 -5.58
CA THR A 309 42.04 -15.22 -4.60
C THR A 309 42.85 -15.71 -3.39
N PRO A 310 43.96 -15.05 -3.03
CA PRO A 310 44.83 -15.50 -1.93
C PRO A 310 44.15 -15.54 -0.55
N ASP A 311 43.03 -14.85 -0.40
CA ASP A 311 42.22 -14.74 0.81
C ASP A 311 41.02 -15.71 0.86
N GLY A 312 40.76 -16.43 -0.24
CA GLY A 312 39.58 -17.31 -0.36
C GLY A 312 38.27 -16.54 -0.48
N SER A 313 38.30 -15.31 -1.00
CA SER A 313 37.09 -14.53 -1.27
C SER A 313 36.15 -15.26 -2.25
N SER A 314 34.85 -15.03 -2.05
CA SER A 314 33.81 -15.69 -2.85
C SER A 314 33.40 -14.80 -4.04
N ALA A 315 33.15 -15.45 -5.16
CA ALA A 315 32.72 -14.91 -6.43
C ALA A 315 31.20 -15.03 -6.57
N LEU A 316 30.53 -13.98 -7.05
CA LEU A 316 29.10 -14.07 -7.35
C LEU A 316 28.87 -15.08 -8.49
N ASN A 317 28.01 -16.07 -8.25
CA ASN A 317 27.77 -17.16 -9.19
C ASN A 317 26.38 -17.11 -9.80
N ALA A 318 25.37 -16.73 -9.01
CA ALA A 318 24.01 -16.54 -9.49
C ALA A 318 23.25 -15.57 -8.60
N CYS A 319 22.30 -14.85 -9.18
CA CYS A 319 21.40 -13.98 -8.43
C CYS A 319 20.05 -13.81 -9.12
N THR A 320 19.11 -13.22 -8.40
CA THR A 320 17.74 -13.00 -8.88
C THR A 320 17.59 -11.73 -9.73
N THR A 321 18.63 -10.90 -9.87
CA THR A 321 18.57 -9.60 -10.57
C THR A 321 19.56 -9.52 -11.74
N ALA A 322 20.78 -9.06 -11.48
CA ALA A 322 21.85 -8.84 -12.46
C ALA A 322 23.18 -9.24 -11.84
N LEU A 323 24.05 -9.86 -12.63
CA LEU A 323 25.37 -10.25 -12.18
C LEU A 323 26.41 -9.20 -12.61
N PHE A 324 27.09 -8.63 -11.61
CA PHE A 324 28.21 -7.72 -11.84
C PHE A 324 29.54 -8.39 -11.51
N THR A 325 30.54 -8.16 -12.37
CA THR A 325 31.93 -8.56 -12.13
C THR A 325 32.77 -7.33 -11.79
N ASP A 326 33.79 -7.50 -10.96
CA ASP A 326 34.72 -6.42 -10.56
C ASP A 326 35.83 -6.17 -11.60
N GLY A 327 35.75 -6.84 -12.76
CA GLY A 327 36.72 -6.75 -13.85
C GLY A 327 38.08 -7.40 -13.56
N ARG A 328 38.28 -8.07 -12.40
CA ARG A 328 39.54 -8.76 -12.06
C ARG A 328 39.57 -10.20 -12.56
N THR A 329 38.41 -10.85 -12.64
CA THR A 329 38.18 -12.15 -13.28
C THR A 329 36.77 -12.20 -13.87
N ASP A 330 36.50 -13.16 -14.74
CA ASP A 330 35.16 -13.39 -15.32
C ASP A 330 34.08 -13.73 -14.26
N THR A 331 34.48 -13.96 -13.00
CA THR A 331 33.62 -14.27 -11.86
C THR A 331 33.99 -13.40 -10.64
N GLY A 332 34.24 -12.10 -10.80
CA GLY A 332 34.73 -11.24 -9.70
C GLY A 332 33.93 -11.27 -8.38
N SER A 333 34.42 -10.54 -7.38
CA SER A 333 33.81 -10.38 -6.04
C SER A 333 32.50 -9.55 -6.01
N GLY A 334 31.76 -9.54 -7.12
CA GLY A 334 30.63 -8.63 -7.33
C GLY A 334 29.39 -8.94 -6.50
N HIS A 335 28.37 -8.09 -6.67
CA HIS A 335 27.12 -8.14 -5.92
C HIS A 335 25.92 -8.08 -6.88
N PRO A 336 24.76 -8.63 -6.49
CA PRO A 336 23.53 -8.45 -7.24
C PRO A 336 23.17 -6.97 -7.37
N LEU A 337 22.45 -6.62 -8.45
CA LEU A 337 21.82 -5.30 -8.54
C LEU A 337 20.77 -5.14 -7.43
N ASP A 338 20.98 -4.15 -6.58
CA ASP A 338 20.00 -3.73 -5.59
C ASP A 338 18.85 -2.99 -6.27
N LEU A 339 17.64 -3.50 -6.06
CA LEU A 339 16.40 -2.86 -6.46
C LEU A 339 15.75 -2.31 -5.18
N THR A 340 15.86 -1.00 -4.99
CA THR A 340 15.55 -0.33 -3.71
C THR A 340 14.13 0.21 -3.64
N ALA A 341 13.51 0.51 -4.77
CA ALA A 341 12.18 1.11 -4.83
C ALA A 341 11.30 0.48 -5.91
N GLU A 342 9.99 0.59 -5.74
CA GLU A 342 8.98 0.05 -6.66
C GLU A 342 7.87 1.06 -6.94
N THR A 343 7.37 1.09 -8.18
CA THR A 343 6.12 1.78 -8.56
C THR A 343 5.50 1.06 -9.74
N GLU A 344 4.17 0.92 -9.78
CA GLU A 344 3.44 0.18 -10.83
C GLU A 344 3.96 -1.27 -11.06
N ASP A 345 4.40 -1.94 -9.99
CA ASP A 345 5.07 -3.25 -9.99
C ASP A 345 6.39 -3.31 -10.80
N TYR A 346 6.97 -2.16 -11.15
CA TYR A 346 8.32 -2.05 -11.69
C TYR A 346 9.28 -1.65 -10.59
N ARG A 347 10.42 -2.34 -10.54
CA ARG A 347 11.48 -2.10 -9.57
C ARG A 347 12.60 -1.25 -10.14
N TYR A 348 13.20 -0.44 -9.27
CA TYR A 348 14.18 0.58 -9.61
C TYR A 348 15.40 0.49 -8.69
N PRO A 349 16.62 0.75 -9.21
CA PRO A 349 17.82 0.75 -8.38
C PRO A 349 17.85 1.84 -7.30
N THR A 350 17.17 2.96 -7.51
CA THR A 350 17.13 4.09 -6.56
C THR A 350 15.71 4.63 -6.38
N LEU A 351 15.44 5.20 -5.20
CA LEU A 351 14.22 5.95 -4.92
C LEU A 351 14.02 7.09 -5.95
N ALA A 352 15.07 7.83 -6.27
CA ALA A 352 15.02 8.92 -7.26
C ALA A 352 14.58 8.44 -8.65
N ALA A 353 15.06 7.26 -9.10
CA ALA A 353 14.64 6.70 -10.38
C ALA A 353 13.16 6.30 -10.39
N ALA A 354 12.65 5.74 -9.29
CA ALA A 354 11.23 5.42 -9.15
C ALA A 354 10.36 6.69 -9.12
N VAL A 355 10.77 7.73 -8.40
CA VAL A 355 10.08 9.03 -8.38
C VAL A 355 10.05 9.64 -9.79
N GLN A 356 11.18 9.62 -10.51
CA GLN A 356 11.23 10.12 -11.88
C GLN A 356 10.31 9.33 -12.82
N ALA A 357 10.10 8.03 -12.58
CA ALA A 357 9.15 7.25 -13.35
C ALA A 357 7.71 7.73 -13.15
N VAL A 358 7.31 8.09 -11.92
CA VAL A 358 6.01 8.72 -11.65
C VAL A 358 5.90 10.09 -12.32
N VAL A 359 6.93 10.92 -12.22
CA VAL A 359 6.96 12.26 -12.86
C VAL A 359 6.78 12.17 -14.38
N ASN A 360 7.40 11.17 -15.02
CA ASN A 360 7.34 10.96 -16.46
C ASN A 360 6.11 10.16 -16.92
N SER A 361 5.28 9.68 -15.98
CA SER A 361 4.06 8.94 -16.31
C SER A 361 3.00 9.86 -16.91
N HIS A 362 2.05 9.28 -17.65
CA HIS A 362 0.99 10.06 -18.28
C HIS A 362 0.07 10.78 -17.26
N SER A 363 -0.18 10.15 -16.11
CA SER A 363 -1.02 10.71 -15.04
C SER A 363 -0.26 11.67 -14.13
N GLN A 364 1.08 11.60 -14.12
CA GLN A 364 1.94 12.24 -13.12
C GLN A 364 1.50 11.93 -11.68
N ALA A 365 0.90 10.76 -11.47
CA ALA A 365 0.29 10.35 -10.22
C ALA A 365 0.63 8.88 -9.92
N GLY A 366 1.13 8.59 -8.72
CA GLY A 366 1.53 7.24 -8.36
C GLY A 366 2.09 7.11 -6.94
N THR A 367 2.27 5.85 -6.52
CA THR A 367 2.89 5.50 -5.24
C THR A 367 4.23 4.82 -5.50
N VAL A 368 5.28 5.36 -4.91
CA VAL A 368 6.60 4.73 -4.83
C VAL A 368 6.75 4.07 -3.47
N THR A 369 7.09 2.78 -3.44
CA THR A 369 7.36 2.04 -2.21
C THR A 369 8.85 1.77 -2.08
N LEU A 370 9.45 2.07 -0.92
CA LEU A 370 10.82 1.67 -0.61
C LEU A 370 10.81 0.21 -0.13
N LEU A 371 11.70 -0.61 -0.70
CA LEU A 371 11.71 -2.07 -0.49
C LEU A 371 12.74 -2.54 0.55
N ARG A 372 13.64 -1.64 0.96
CA ARG A 372 14.73 -1.87 1.92
C ARG A 372 15.32 -0.55 2.35
N ASP A 373 16.10 -0.56 3.43
CA ASP A 373 16.93 0.59 3.77
C ASP A 373 17.82 0.97 2.59
N ALA A 374 17.84 2.25 2.25
CA ALA A 374 18.55 2.75 1.07
C ALA A 374 19.18 4.11 1.37
N ALA A 375 20.21 4.43 0.59
CA ALA A 375 20.84 5.74 0.62
C ALA A 375 21.01 6.28 -0.80
N GLY A 376 20.90 7.58 -0.95
CA GLY A 376 21.02 8.23 -2.26
C GLY A 376 20.98 9.75 -2.15
N SER A 377 21.09 10.44 -3.27
CA SER A 377 20.81 11.87 -3.33
C SER A 377 19.40 12.14 -2.80
N GLY A 378 19.17 13.29 -2.21
CA GLY A 378 17.80 13.69 -1.88
C GLY A 378 16.85 13.76 -3.10
N ILE A 379 15.56 13.96 -2.84
CA ILE A 379 14.49 13.91 -3.84
C ILE A 379 13.97 15.31 -4.18
N GLY A 380 13.88 15.65 -5.46
CA GLY A 380 13.40 16.96 -5.92
C GLY A 380 12.29 16.87 -6.95
N LEU A 381 11.20 17.62 -6.74
CA LEU A 381 10.16 17.90 -7.73
C LEU A 381 10.33 19.33 -8.23
N PHE A 382 11.08 19.48 -9.32
CA PHE A 382 11.37 20.77 -9.94
C PHE A 382 10.45 21.03 -11.14
N ASN A 383 9.65 22.09 -11.11
CA ASN A 383 8.76 22.46 -12.21
C ASN A 383 9.51 22.71 -13.53
N LYS A 384 10.75 23.22 -13.45
CA LYS A 384 11.63 23.39 -14.62
C LYS A 384 11.97 22.08 -15.33
N ASN A 385 11.82 20.95 -14.64
CA ASN A 385 12.04 19.59 -15.15
C ASN A 385 10.71 18.83 -15.32
N GLU A 386 9.62 19.55 -15.62
CA GLU A 386 8.28 18.99 -15.90
C GLU A 386 7.59 18.31 -14.69
N ALA A 387 8.16 18.42 -13.49
CA ALA A 387 7.54 17.93 -12.24
C ALA A 387 6.56 18.97 -11.65
N SER A 388 5.54 19.33 -12.43
CA SER A 388 4.44 20.20 -12.02
C SER A 388 3.13 19.41 -11.97
N HIS A 389 2.29 19.66 -10.96
CA HIS A 389 1.01 18.94 -10.78
C HIS A 389 1.16 17.43 -10.55
N VAL A 390 2.29 17.03 -9.98
CA VAL A 390 2.57 15.64 -9.60
C VAL A 390 1.80 15.30 -8.32
N ALA A 391 1.05 14.20 -8.35
CA ALA A 391 0.41 13.60 -7.18
C ALA A 391 1.21 12.36 -6.72
N LEU A 392 2.20 12.59 -5.86
CA LEU A 392 3.18 11.58 -5.47
C LEU A 392 2.94 11.08 -4.04
N THR A 393 2.86 9.76 -3.87
CA THR A 393 3.04 9.13 -2.56
C THR A 393 4.39 8.41 -2.53
N ILE A 394 5.19 8.64 -1.49
CA ILE A 394 6.35 7.79 -1.15
C ILE A 394 6.03 7.08 0.16
N ASP A 395 5.83 5.76 0.06
CA ASP A 395 5.71 4.85 1.20
C ASP A 395 7.09 4.28 1.49
N PHE A 396 7.67 4.57 2.65
CA PHE A 396 8.98 4.08 3.01
C PHE A 396 8.95 2.62 3.49
N GLY A 397 7.78 1.97 3.59
CA GLY A 397 7.67 0.53 3.90
C GLY A 397 8.19 0.14 5.29
N GLY A 398 8.31 1.09 6.22
CA GLY A 398 8.99 0.92 7.51
C GLY A 398 10.52 1.03 7.43
N HIS A 399 11.08 1.24 6.24
CA HIS A 399 12.52 1.35 6.00
C HIS A 399 13.06 2.77 6.19
N THR A 400 14.39 2.87 6.19
CA THR A 400 15.13 4.14 6.28
C THR A 400 15.64 4.57 4.91
N TYR A 401 15.30 5.79 4.50
CA TYR A 401 15.99 6.49 3.42
C TYR A 401 17.02 7.48 3.96
N THR A 402 18.29 7.27 3.64
CA THR A 402 19.40 8.13 4.05
C THR A 402 19.83 9.06 2.91
N CYS A 403 19.53 10.35 3.04
CA CYS A 403 19.95 11.40 2.13
C CYS A 403 21.47 11.63 2.24
N ARG A 404 22.19 11.42 1.15
CA ARG A 404 23.63 11.64 0.99
C ARG A 404 23.91 12.82 0.06
N ASP A 405 25.13 13.35 0.17
CA ASP A 405 25.64 14.35 -0.77
C ASP A 405 25.94 13.70 -2.14
N PRO A 406 25.69 14.41 -3.28
CA PRO A 406 25.04 15.71 -3.34
C PRO A 406 23.53 15.63 -3.02
N ALA A 407 23.04 16.59 -2.25
CA ALA A 407 21.61 16.82 -2.14
C ALA A 407 21.03 17.30 -3.50
N PRO A 408 19.72 17.14 -3.77
CA PRO A 408 19.09 17.53 -5.03
C PRO A 408 19.18 19.04 -5.23
N GLY A 409 19.54 19.44 -6.45
CA GLY A 409 19.63 20.85 -6.86
C GLY A 409 20.41 20.98 -8.16
N CYS A 410 20.45 22.18 -8.73
CA CYS A 410 21.61 22.54 -9.57
C CYS A 410 22.83 22.61 -8.65
N LEU A 411 24.03 22.33 -9.18
CA LEU A 411 25.35 22.28 -8.48
C LEU A 411 25.64 23.41 -7.46
N ASP A 412 24.82 24.45 -7.41
CA ASP A 412 24.95 25.65 -6.56
C ASP A 412 23.83 25.79 -5.50
N THR A 413 22.89 24.84 -5.37
CA THR A 413 21.66 24.95 -4.51
C THR A 413 21.35 23.71 -3.64
N GLU A 414 22.22 22.71 -3.68
CA GLU A 414 22.07 21.36 -3.11
C GLU A 414 22.16 21.32 -1.58
N THR A 415 21.28 22.02 -0.86
CA THR A 415 21.26 22.03 0.61
C THR A 415 20.04 21.38 1.22
N GLN A 416 19.19 20.73 0.42
CA GLN A 416 17.91 20.17 0.87
C GLN A 416 17.80 18.66 0.63
N GLY A 417 17.36 17.88 1.63
CA GLY A 417 17.11 16.45 1.47
C GLY A 417 15.90 16.16 0.57
N PHE A 418 14.81 16.91 0.72
CA PHE A 418 13.66 16.89 -0.17
C PHE A 418 13.32 18.32 -0.58
N TYR A 419 13.06 18.53 -1.87
CA TYR A 419 12.68 19.83 -2.43
C TYR A 419 11.41 19.71 -3.27
N LEU A 420 10.29 20.26 -2.79
CA LEU A 420 8.97 20.03 -3.37
C LEU A 420 8.34 21.34 -3.86
N GLU A 421 8.39 21.63 -5.16
CA GLU A 421 7.91 22.91 -5.71
C GLU A 421 6.38 23.04 -5.81
N LYS A 422 5.91 24.29 -5.81
CA LYS A 422 4.49 24.66 -5.95
C LYS A 422 3.79 23.98 -7.11
N GLY A 423 2.56 23.54 -6.83
CA GLY A 423 1.66 22.88 -7.78
C GLY A 423 1.56 21.37 -7.56
N ASN A 424 2.44 20.77 -6.77
CA ASN A 424 2.45 19.34 -6.47
C ASN A 424 1.65 19.00 -5.21
N THR A 425 1.20 17.75 -5.12
CA THR A 425 0.56 17.15 -3.93
C THR A 425 1.35 15.91 -3.55
N VAL A 426 1.95 15.92 -2.35
CA VAL A 426 2.90 14.90 -1.93
C VAL A 426 2.47 14.26 -0.62
N THR A 427 2.57 12.95 -0.51
CA THR A 427 2.46 12.20 0.75
C THR A 427 3.75 11.43 0.98
N LEU A 428 4.38 11.63 2.14
CA LEU A 428 5.53 10.85 2.60
C LEU A 428 5.05 10.05 3.82
N LYS A 429 5.21 8.72 3.83
CA LYS A 429 4.67 7.91 4.93
C LYS A 429 5.46 6.66 5.30
N ASN A 430 5.24 6.18 6.52
CA ASN A 430 5.63 4.85 7.00
C ASN A 430 7.14 4.56 6.89
N GLY A 431 7.97 5.18 7.74
CA GLY A 431 9.40 4.87 7.80
C GLY A 431 10.25 6.00 8.35
N THR A 432 11.53 6.04 7.97
CA THR A 432 12.50 7.03 8.46
C THR A 432 13.16 7.77 7.30
N ILE A 433 13.20 9.10 7.37
CA ILE A 433 14.00 9.94 6.48
C ILE A 433 15.15 10.52 7.30
N ARG A 434 16.37 10.22 6.89
CA ARG A 434 17.59 10.54 7.64
C ARG A 434 18.58 11.28 6.76
N VAL A 435 19.29 12.25 7.32
CA VAL A 435 20.49 12.82 6.70
C VAL A 435 21.71 12.00 7.10
N ASP A 436 22.55 11.64 6.13
CA ASP A 436 23.81 10.93 6.39
C ASP A 436 24.69 11.72 7.38
N GLU A 437 25.33 11.03 8.33
CA GLU A 437 26.17 11.67 9.35
C GLU A 437 27.37 12.40 8.75
N GLU A 438 27.82 11.98 7.57
CA GLU A 438 28.93 12.58 6.85
C GLU A 438 28.50 13.72 5.90
N SER A 439 27.18 13.97 5.75
CA SER A 439 26.70 15.09 4.93
C SER A 439 27.09 16.42 5.57
N TRP A 440 27.73 17.27 4.77
CA TRP A 440 28.20 18.59 5.21
C TRP A 440 27.44 19.73 4.52
N ASN A 441 26.52 19.41 3.61
CA ASN A 441 25.79 20.40 2.81
C ASN A 441 24.26 20.39 3.03
N THR A 442 23.68 19.31 3.57
CA THR A 442 22.23 19.20 3.79
C THR A 442 21.76 20.00 5.00
N ALA A 443 21.55 21.31 4.79
CA ALA A 443 21.10 22.26 5.80
C ALA A 443 19.59 22.17 6.11
N ILE A 444 18.78 21.70 5.16
CA ILE A 444 17.33 21.55 5.31
C ILE A 444 16.96 20.10 4.99
N LEU A 445 16.21 19.39 5.84
CA LEU A 445 15.78 18.04 5.49
C LEU A 445 14.60 18.08 4.51
N LEU A 446 13.50 18.76 4.86
CA LEU A 446 12.33 18.91 3.99
C LEU A 446 12.09 20.39 3.66
N GLN A 447 12.27 20.78 2.40
CA GLN A 447 11.90 22.07 1.87
C GLN A 447 10.61 21.95 1.06
N ASN A 448 9.53 22.55 1.57
CA ASN A 448 8.20 22.43 1.00
C ASN A 448 7.68 23.75 0.43
N TYR A 449 7.23 23.69 -0.82
CA TYR A 449 6.39 24.68 -1.47
C TYR A 449 5.10 24.05 -2.04
N SER A 450 4.78 22.81 -1.64
CA SER A 450 3.67 21.99 -2.17
C SER A 450 2.59 21.76 -1.11
N ASP A 451 1.49 21.11 -1.48
CA ASP A 451 0.63 20.46 -0.48
C ASP A 451 1.30 19.16 -0.03
N LEU A 452 1.58 19.01 1.28
CA LEU A 452 2.40 17.91 1.82
C LEU A 452 1.73 17.20 3.00
N THR A 453 1.61 15.88 2.93
CA THR A 453 1.22 15.06 4.08
C THR A 453 2.41 14.21 4.54
N LEU A 454 2.71 14.26 5.83
CA LEU A 454 3.70 13.43 6.51
C LEU A 454 2.95 12.50 7.47
N GLN A 455 3.09 11.18 7.31
CA GLN A 455 2.31 10.21 8.08
C GLN A 455 3.19 9.07 8.61
N ASP A 456 3.17 8.75 9.90
CA ASP A 456 3.93 7.62 10.46
C ASP A 456 5.43 7.69 10.12
N LEU A 457 6.03 8.87 10.31
CA LEU A 457 7.42 9.15 9.89
C LEU A 457 8.33 9.51 11.06
N ASN A 458 9.59 9.10 10.94
CA ASN A 458 10.69 9.63 11.74
C ASN A 458 11.62 10.47 10.85
N LEU A 459 11.79 11.75 11.20
CA LEU A 459 12.72 12.66 10.52
C LEU A 459 13.97 12.83 11.38
N GLN A 460 15.14 12.63 10.77
CA GLN A 460 16.43 12.66 11.46
C GLN A 460 17.45 13.56 10.74
N GLY A 461 17.71 14.73 11.33
CA GLY A 461 18.73 15.68 10.84
C GLY A 461 20.15 15.36 11.31
N GLY A 462 21.13 15.63 10.44
CA GLY A 462 22.56 15.53 10.77
C GLY A 462 23.07 16.76 11.52
N ALA A 463 24.37 16.80 11.81
CA ALA A 463 24.99 17.89 12.57
C ALA A 463 24.97 19.24 11.82
N PHE A 464 24.86 19.20 10.49
CA PHE A 464 24.75 20.39 9.62
C PHE A 464 23.31 20.77 9.27
N THR A 465 22.34 19.91 9.59
CA THR A 465 20.94 20.11 9.26
C THR A 465 20.31 21.09 10.24
N GLN A 466 20.24 22.36 9.86
CA GLN A 466 19.69 23.44 10.68
C GLN A 466 18.15 23.41 10.73
N TYR A 467 17.50 22.94 9.67
CA TYR A 467 16.04 22.91 9.55
C TYR A 467 15.55 21.50 9.23
N LEU A 468 14.68 20.93 10.05
CA LEU A 468 14.04 19.65 9.70
C LEU A 468 12.92 19.85 8.68
N ILE A 469 12.02 20.81 8.95
CA ILE A 469 10.89 21.13 8.09
C ILE A 469 10.88 22.64 7.84
N SER A 470 11.05 23.05 6.58
CA SER A 470 10.82 24.41 6.11
C SER A 470 9.65 24.44 5.14
N CYS A 471 8.54 25.06 5.54
CA CYS A 471 7.30 25.15 4.76
C CYS A 471 7.05 26.60 4.35
N ASN A 472 7.20 26.86 3.04
CA ASN A 472 7.17 28.20 2.49
C ASN A 472 5.94 28.49 1.60
N TYR A 473 5.19 27.44 1.25
CA TYR A 473 3.93 27.51 0.52
C TYR A 473 3.12 26.21 0.71
N GLY A 474 1.81 26.26 0.45
CA GLY A 474 0.92 25.10 0.48
C GLY A 474 0.44 24.72 1.89
N SER A 475 -0.42 23.70 1.94
CA SER A 475 -0.94 23.14 3.18
C SER A 475 -0.15 21.88 3.56
N MET A 476 0.23 21.76 4.82
CA MET A 476 0.96 20.61 5.34
C MET A 476 0.25 19.97 6.52
N VAL A 477 0.22 18.64 6.54
CA VAL A 477 -0.30 17.83 7.64
C VAL A 477 0.83 16.94 8.16
N LEU A 478 1.04 16.94 9.48
CA LEU A 478 1.87 15.97 10.18
C LEU A 478 0.95 15.07 11.01
N ASP A 479 0.98 13.77 10.75
CA ASP A 479 0.21 12.76 11.46
C ASP A 479 1.15 11.67 11.98
N ASN A 480 1.23 11.50 13.30
CA ASN A 480 2.15 10.55 13.94
C ASN A 480 3.63 10.69 13.50
N VAL A 481 4.17 11.92 13.55
CA VAL A 481 5.52 12.25 13.08
C VAL A 481 6.48 12.56 14.24
N ASN A 482 7.64 11.91 14.24
CA ASN A 482 8.79 12.29 15.06
C ASN A 482 9.78 13.14 14.26
N ALA A 483 10.40 14.13 14.89
CA ALA A 483 11.41 14.97 14.28
C ALA A 483 12.52 15.27 15.29
N ASP A 484 13.74 14.82 14.99
CA ASP A 484 14.92 15.03 15.83
C ASP A 484 16.18 15.29 14.96
N GLY A 485 17.21 15.86 15.56
CA GLY A 485 18.46 16.18 14.87
C GLY A 485 19.58 16.55 15.83
N THR A 486 20.81 16.54 15.31
CA THR A 486 22.02 16.75 16.12
C THR A 486 22.65 18.13 15.96
N ALA A 487 22.12 18.98 15.07
CA ALA A 487 22.62 20.34 14.88
C ALA A 487 22.43 21.21 16.14
N PRO A 488 23.41 22.07 16.49
CA PRO A 488 23.19 23.11 17.49
C PRO A 488 22.15 24.11 16.97
N ASP A 489 21.26 24.56 17.85
CA ASP A 489 20.18 25.51 17.52
C ASP A 489 19.23 25.02 16.41
N LEU A 490 18.98 23.70 16.36
CA LEU A 490 18.07 23.05 15.44
C LEU A 490 16.68 23.71 15.42
N VAL A 491 16.23 24.09 14.22
CA VAL A 491 14.86 24.53 13.95
C VAL A 491 14.07 23.32 13.47
N ALA A 492 13.12 22.86 14.28
CA ALA A 492 12.28 21.72 13.91
C ALA A 492 11.27 22.11 12.84
N ILE A 493 10.64 23.28 13.02
CA ILE A 493 9.60 23.81 12.15
C ILE A 493 9.93 25.26 11.84
N ASP A 494 10.23 25.52 10.58
CA ASP A 494 10.32 26.83 9.95
C ASP A 494 9.10 27.02 9.04
N LEU A 495 8.17 27.89 9.44
CA LEU A 495 6.94 28.16 8.69
C LEU A 495 6.95 29.63 8.26
N MET A 496 7.34 29.86 7.02
CA MET A 496 7.64 31.17 6.49
C MET A 496 6.72 31.54 5.32
N HIS A 497 5.94 32.61 5.42
CA HIS A 497 5.22 33.12 4.26
C HIS A 497 6.16 34.02 3.45
N TRP A 498 6.55 33.53 2.27
CA TRP A 498 7.45 34.27 1.40
C TRP A 498 6.68 35.28 0.55
N LEU A 499 6.82 36.56 0.88
CA LEU A 499 6.09 37.66 0.25
C LEU A 499 6.72 38.08 -1.09
N ASN A 500 7.24 37.15 -1.89
CA ASN A 500 7.76 37.45 -3.23
C ASN A 500 6.65 37.34 -4.31
N GLU A 501 6.99 37.58 -5.58
CA GLU A 501 6.01 37.52 -6.68
C GLU A 501 5.41 36.12 -6.93
N LEU A 502 6.09 35.05 -6.50
CA LEU A 502 5.72 33.66 -6.81
C LEU A 502 4.84 33.00 -5.73
N TYR A 503 5.02 33.38 -4.46
CA TYR A 503 4.44 32.68 -3.31
C TYR A 503 3.53 33.54 -2.42
N ARG A 504 3.50 34.87 -2.61
CA ARG A 504 2.66 35.80 -1.82
C ARG A 504 1.15 35.53 -1.95
N ASP A 505 0.73 34.79 -2.97
CA ASP A 505 -0.68 34.51 -3.25
C ASP A 505 -1.35 33.58 -2.24
N GLN A 506 -0.57 32.85 -1.43
CA GLN A 506 -1.11 31.99 -0.38
C GLN A 506 -0.11 31.82 0.77
N ALA A 507 -0.55 32.16 1.99
CA ALA A 507 0.22 31.86 3.19
C ALA A 507 0.25 30.33 3.45
N PRO A 508 1.40 29.76 3.84
CA PRO A 508 1.49 28.35 4.17
C PRO A 508 0.78 28.02 5.48
N ALA A 509 0.30 26.79 5.59
CA ALA A 509 -0.37 26.29 6.79
C ALA A 509 0.16 24.92 7.19
N ILE A 510 0.33 24.68 8.49
CA ILE A 510 0.70 23.38 9.07
C ILE A 510 -0.35 22.98 10.12
N ALA A 511 -0.83 21.75 10.05
CA ALA A 511 -1.62 21.08 11.08
C ALA A 511 -0.86 19.85 11.62
N ILE A 512 -0.72 19.74 12.95
CA ILE A 512 0.04 18.65 13.60
C ILE A 512 -0.90 17.81 14.47
N HIS A 513 -1.16 16.58 14.03
CA HIS A 513 -2.02 15.56 14.64
C HIS A 513 -1.19 14.48 15.35
N ASN A 514 -0.25 14.90 16.18
CA ASN A 514 0.59 13.99 16.95
C ASN A 514 -0.07 13.55 18.26
N THR A 515 0.36 12.41 18.79
CA THR A 515 0.02 11.97 20.15
C THR A 515 1.21 12.16 21.10
N GLU A 516 1.05 11.85 22.38
CA GLU A 516 2.17 11.89 23.33
C GLU A 516 3.29 10.88 23.06
N ALA A 517 3.10 9.94 22.12
CA ALA A 517 4.16 9.06 21.66
C ALA A 517 5.15 9.77 20.72
N ASN A 518 4.75 10.92 20.15
CA ASN A 518 5.52 11.62 19.13
C ASN A 518 6.28 12.81 19.71
N THR A 519 7.51 13.01 19.25
CA THR A 519 8.39 14.08 19.71
C THR A 519 8.90 14.93 18.55
N ILE A 520 8.82 16.25 18.71
CA ILE A 520 9.39 17.26 17.80
C ILE A 520 10.43 18.06 18.59
N ARG A 521 11.72 17.86 18.29
CA ARG A 521 12.85 18.54 18.93
C ARG A 521 13.41 19.64 18.03
N GLY A 522 13.45 20.86 18.57
CA GLY A 522 13.99 22.07 17.96
C GLY A 522 13.13 23.30 18.26
N SER A 523 13.54 24.47 17.78
CA SER A 523 12.71 25.67 17.79
C SER A 523 11.57 25.57 16.77
N ILE A 524 10.56 26.43 16.96
CA ILE A 524 9.44 26.61 16.05
C ILE A 524 9.41 28.09 15.67
N ASP A 525 9.64 28.40 14.40
CA ASP A 525 9.65 29.75 13.86
C ASP A 525 8.48 29.92 12.88
N VAL A 526 7.67 30.97 13.10
CA VAL A 526 6.50 31.30 12.27
C VAL A 526 6.53 32.79 11.96
N TYR A 527 6.74 33.14 10.69
CA TYR A 527 6.96 34.54 10.28
C TYR A 527 6.64 34.79 8.80
N CYS A 528 6.68 36.05 8.38
CA CYS A 528 6.62 36.44 6.98
C CYS A 528 7.95 37.08 6.59
N TYR A 529 8.45 36.80 5.38
CA TYR A 529 9.69 37.36 4.86
C TYR A 529 9.41 38.16 3.58
N ASP A 530 9.91 39.40 3.52
CA ASP A 530 9.75 40.27 2.35
C ASP A 530 11.10 40.55 1.68
N ASP A 531 11.33 39.94 0.51
CA ASP A 531 12.52 40.13 -0.33
C ASP A 531 12.74 41.59 -0.72
N ALA A 532 11.68 42.39 -0.86
CA ALA A 532 11.81 43.80 -1.23
C ALA A 532 12.50 44.60 -0.11
N THR A 533 12.39 44.14 1.13
CA THR A 533 13.03 44.78 2.30
C THR A 533 14.23 43.99 2.83
N GLY A 534 14.35 42.70 2.46
CA GLY A 534 15.36 41.78 2.97
C GLY A 534 15.20 41.45 4.45
N ALA A 535 13.97 41.52 4.98
CA ALA A 535 13.71 41.42 6.41
C ALA A 535 12.39 40.69 6.73
N ILE A 536 12.25 40.27 7.99
CA ILE A 536 10.99 39.78 8.54
C ILE A 536 9.97 40.91 8.49
N ALA A 537 8.86 40.69 7.78
CA ALA A 537 7.82 41.68 7.60
C ALA A 537 6.99 41.83 8.89
N SER A 538 6.86 43.07 9.37
CA SER A 538 6.02 43.39 10.53
C SER A 538 4.53 43.50 10.19
N ASP A 539 4.21 43.79 8.92
CA ASP A 539 2.86 43.89 8.38
C ASP A 539 2.68 42.82 7.31
N CYS A 540 1.99 41.74 7.69
CA CYS A 540 1.72 40.59 6.84
C CYS A 540 0.21 40.38 6.82
N ALA A 541 -0.42 40.64 5.67
CA ALA A 541 -1.87 40.58 5.52
C ALA A 541 -2.40 39.16 5.80
N ASP A 542 -1.74 38.17 5.20
CA ASP A 542 -2.04 36.75 5.39
C ASP A 542 -0.86 36.10 6.12
N LYS A 543 -1.02 35.85 7.43
CA LYS A 543 0.02 35.20 8.23
C LYS A 543 0.00 33.69 8.03
N PRO A 544 1.16 33.01 8.10
CA PRO A 544 1.17 31.56 8.18
C PRO A 544 0.36 31.05 9.37
N SER A 545 -0.26 29.88 9.22
CA SER A 545 -1.08 29.24 10.25
C SER A 545 -0.44 27.94 10.71
N LEU A 546 -0.03 27.86 11.98
CA LEU A 546 0.39 26.62 12.64
C LEU A 546 -0.65 26.22 13.69
N ARG A 547 -1.15 24.98 13.61
CA ARG A 547 -2.11 24.40 14.55
C ARG A 547 -1.59 23.09 15.12
N ILE A 548 -1.44 23.03 16.44
CA ILE A 548 -0.97 21.84 17.16
C ILE A 548 -2.11 21.21 17.95
N TYR A 549 -2.33 19.92 17.74
CA TYR A 549 -3.38 19.13 18.42
C TYR A 549 -2.82 18.16 19.47
N GLY A 550 -1.52 17.87 19.47
CA GLY A 550 -0.87 16.98 20.44
C GLY A 550 0.62 16.79 20.13
N GLY A 551 1.35 16.07 20.99
CA GLY A 551 2.78 15.80 20.83
C GLY A 551 3.66 16.27 21.99
N ASN A 552 4.94 15.89 21.97
CA ASN A 552 5.97 16.41 22.87
C ASN A 552 6.89 17.37 22.12
N TYR A 553 7.18 18.53 22.71
CA TYR A 553 7.98 19.59 22.08
C TYR A 553 9.12 20.02 22.99
N SER A 554 10.32 20.23 22.44
CA SER A 554 11.43 20.78 23.24
C SER A 554 11.31 22.30 23.51
N THR A 555 10.45 22.97 22.75
CA THR A 555 10.13 24.40 22.86
C THR A 555 8.65 24.56 23.24
N ASP A 556 8.32 25.59 24.02
CA ASP A 556 6.93 25.84 24.45
C ASP A 556 6.00 26.10 23.25
N PRO A 557 5.04 25.18 22.96
CA PRO A 557 4.16 25.28 21.80
C PRO A 557 2.88 26.08 22.08
N THR A 558 2.70 26.64 23.29
CA THR A 558 1.42 27.21 23.76
C THR A 558 0.80 28.22 22.80
N ARG A 559 1.62 29.01 22.09
CA ARG A 559 1.16 30.02 21.12
C ARG A 559 0.50 29.44 19.86
N TYR A 560 0.63 28.13 19.63
CA TYR A 560 0.23 27.44 18.39
C TYR A 560 -0.83 26.36 18.60
N LEU A 561 -1.36 26.23 19.81
CA LEU A 561 -2.41 25.26 20.10
C LEU A 561 -3.66 25.56 19.27
N ALA A 562 -4.27 24.51 18.73
CA ALA A 562 -5.55 24.64 18.06
C ALA A 562 -6.61 25.15 19.06
N GLN A 563 -7.26 26.26 18.75
CA GLN A 563 -8.23 26.92 19.65
C GLN A 563 -9.61 26.24 19.67
N GLU A 564 -9.84 25.34 18.71
CA GLU A 564 -11.11 24.63 18.50
C GLU A 564 -11.23 23.41 19.45
N VAL A 565 -10.15 23.08 20.16
CA VAL A 565 -10.07 21.95 21.09
C VAL A 565 -9.46 22.46 22.40
N SER A 566 -10.02 22.05 23.54
CA SER A 566 -9.42 22.32 24.84
C SER A 566 -8.10 21.57 24.92
N LEU A 567 -6.95 22.24 24.94
CA LEU A 567 -5.61 21.64 25.00
C LEU A 567 -4.85 22.16 26.23
N THR A 568 -4.11 21.27 26.91
CA THR A 568 -3.14 21.63 27.95
C THR A 568 -1.72 21.37 27.53
N VAL A 569 -0.84 22.25 28.00
CA VAL A 569 0.61 22.08 27.95
C VAL A 569 1.10 21.72 29.33
N ARG A 570 1.67 20.51 29.47
CA ARG A 570 2.31 20.06 30.71
C ARG A 570 3.83 20.06 30.51
N PRO A 571 4.58 20.97 31.16
CA PRO A 571 6.03 20.92 31.12
C PRO A 571 6.54 19.72 31.93
N SER A 572 7.43 18.94 31.32
CA SER A 572 8.26 17.93 31.96
C SER A 572 9.69 18.45 32.12
N LYS A 573 10.63 17.60 32.56
CA LYS A 573 12.05 18.00 32.68
C LYS A 573 12.68 18.36 31.33
N GLU A 574 12.17 17.82 30.23
CA GLU A 574 12.80 17.92 28.91
C GLU A 574 11.84 18.43 27.82
N PHE A 575 10.53 18.21 27.96
CA PHE A 575 9.54 18.51 26.93
C PHE A 575 8.30 19.21 27.48
N TYR A 576 7.65 19.97 26.61
CA TYR A 576 6.28 20.46 26.76
C TYR A 576 5.35 19.45 26.10
N GLN A 577 4.59 18.73 26.91
CA GLN A 577 3.63 17.75 26.43
C GLN A 577 2.30 18.45 26.15
N VAL A 578 1.81 18.37 24.91
CA VAL A 578 0.49 18.85 24.48
C VAL A 578 -0.48 17.69 24.51
N LYS A 579 -1.58 17.86 25.25
CA LYS A 579 -2.69 16.92 25.33
C LYS A 579 -4.00 17.67 25.28
N ILE A 580 -5.08 16.97 24.95
CA ILE A 580 -6.44 17.47 25.17
C ILE A 580 -6.60 17.72 26.68
N TYR A 581 -7.04 18.93 27.03
CA TYR A 581 -7.38 19.33 28.39
C TYR A 581 -8.66 18.62 28.79
N ASP A 582 -8.49 17.76 29.78
CA ASP A 582 -9.54 17.12 30.56
C ASP A 582 -9.72 17.91 31.86
N PRO A 583 -10.76 18.77 31.98
CA PRO A 583 -11.20 19.20 33.29
C PRO A 583 -11.88 18.01 33.95
N GLU A 584 -11.17 17.31 34.85
CA GLU A 584 -11.70 16.18 35.66
C GLU A 584 -13.23 16.15 35.68
N ILE A 585 -13.84 15.24 34.91
CA ILE A 585 -15.25 14.92 35.07
C ILE A 585 -15.41 14.47 36.54
N VAL A 586 -15.97 15.34 37.38
CA VAL A 586 -16.21 15.01 38.80
C VAL A 586 -17.33 13.99 38.86
N VAL A 587 -16.97 12.72 38.72
CA VAL A 587 -17.85 11.61 39.08
C VAL A 587 -17.92 11.61 40.60
N SER A 588 -19.12 11.88 41.15
CA SER A 588 -19.31 11.76 42.60
C SER A 588 -19.18 10.28 42.96
N PRO A 589 -18.20 9.85 43.79
CA PRO A 589 -18.04 8.44 44.10
C PRO A 589 -19.29 7.93 44.81
N VAL A 590 -19.91 6.88 44.25
CA VAL A 590 -20.95 6.11 44.94
C VAL A 590 -20.33 5.59 46.25
N PRO A 591 -20.94 5.83 47.43
CA PRO A 591 -20.35 5.43 48.70
C PRO A 591 -20.04 3.93 48.72
N SER A 592 -18.80 3.58 49.07
CA SER A 592 -18.33 2.20 49.19
C SER A 592 -19.21 1.41 50.18
N GLY A 593 -19.96 0.44 49.66
CA GLY A 593 -20.82 -0.46 50.45
C GLY A 593 -22.22 -0.75 49.88
N THR A 594 -22.56 -0.32 48.66
CA THR A 594 -23.91 -0.49 48.08
C THR A 594 -23.90 -1.17 46.71
N GLU A 595 -24.95 -1.94 46.44
CA GLU A 595 -25.31 -2.72 45.24
C GLU A 595 -24.72 -2.17 43.91
N GLU A 596 -23.98 -3.01 43.15
CA GLU A 596 -23.42 -2.73 41.81
C GLU A 596 -24.54 -2.44 40.78
N LEU A 597 -24.24 -1.69 39.70
CA LEU A 597 -25.19 -1.53 38.60
C LEU A 597 -25.44 -2.92 37.96
N GLN A 598 -26.70 -3.27 37.80
CA GLN A 598 -27.08 -4.48 37.07
C GLN A 598 -27.95 -4.09 35.90
N LEU A 599 -27.57 -4.58 34.71
CA LEU A 599 -28.36 -4.46 33.51
C LEU A 599 -29.22 -5.71 33.34
N ASP A 600 -30.52 -5.52 33.24
CA ASP A 600 -31.48 -6.55 32.86
C ASP A 600 -32.08 -6.24 31.49
N MET A 601 -32.33 -7.28 30.71
CA MET A 601 -32.96 -7.21 29.40
C MET A 601 -34.12 -8.20 29.37
N GLY A 602 -35.34 -7.68 29.27
CA GLY A 602 -36.56 -8.50 29.30
C GLY A 602 -36.64 -9.48 28.13
N GLU A 603 -37.46 -10.53 28.29
CA GLU A 603 -37.63 -11.60 27.29
C GLU A 603 -38.06 -11.06 25.91
N ASP A 604 -38.88 -9.99 25.87
CA ASP A 604 -39.31 -9.35 24.62
C ASP A 604 -38.14 -8.69 23.87
N ALA A 605 -37.23 -8.03 24.60
CA ALA A 605 -36.03 -7.41 24.02
C ALA A 605 -35.00 -8.46 23.56
N GLN A 606 -34.90 -9.60 24.25
CA GLN A 606 -34.09 -10.75 23.79
C GLN A 606 -34.61 -11.34 22.48
N GLN A 607 -35.94 -11.48 22.35
CA GLN A 607 -36.56 -11.95 21.11
C GLN A 607 -36.36 -10.95 19.97
N GLN A 608 -36.50 -9.65 20.24
CA GLN A 608 -36.25 -8.59 19.27
C GLN A 608 -34.79 -8.59 18.81
N LEU A 609 -33.82 -8.68 19.73
CA LEU A 609 -32.40 -8.74 19.41
C LEU A 609 -32.07 -9.94 18.51
N THR A 610 -32.67 -11.09 18.78
CA THR A 610 -32.48 -12.29 17.96
C THR A 610 -33.00 -12.08 16.53
N ALA A 611 -34.21 -11.53 16.38
CA ALA A 611 -34.79 -11.27 15.06
C ALA A 611 -34.01 -10.21 14.26
N GLU A 612 -33.53 -9.16 14.94
CA GLU A 612 -32.74 -8.09 14.35
C GLU A 612 -31.37 -8.60 13.87
N ALA A 613 -30.71 -9.45 14.66
CA ALA A 613 -29.45 -10.08 14.29
C ALA A 613 -29.60 -11.01 13.07
N GLU A 614 -30.69 -11.78 12.99
CA GLU A 614 -31.00 -12.60 11.82
C GLU A 614 -31.18 -11.76 10.54
N GLN A 615 -31.78 -10.57 10.67
CA GLN A 615 -31.94 -9.65 9.55
C GLN A 615 -30.59 -9.07 9.09
N ILE A 616 -29.75 -8.59 10.01
CA ILE A 616 -28.40 -8.05 9.71
C ILE A 616 -27.55 -9.09 8.99
N VAL A 617 -27.58 -10.35 9.45
CA VAL A 617 -26.86 -11.46 8.80
C VAL A 617 -27.39 -11.70 7.39
N THR A 618 -28.71 -11.61 7.20
CA THR A 618 -29.33 -11.76 5.88
C THR A 618 -28.89 -10.67 4.91
N GLU A 619 -28.80 -9.41 5.36
CA GLU A 619 -28.33 -8.27 4.55
C GLU A 619 -26.86 -8.45 4.12
N ILE A 620 -25.98 -8.88 5.03
CA ILE A 620 -24.56 -9.16 4.73
C ILE A 620 -24.41 -10.28 3.70
N LEU A 621 -25.20 -11.36 3.82
CA LEU A 621 -25.20 -12.45 2.85
C LEU A 621 -25.74 -12.03 1.47
N GLN A 622 -26.50 -10.93 1.40
CA GLN A 622 -26.98 -10.34 0.15
C GLN A 622 -26.01 -9.32 -0.45
N GLY A 623 -24.89 -9.06 0.23
CA GLY A 623 -23.83 -8.16 -0.23
C GLY A 623 -23.97 -6.71 0.27
N ASP A 624 -24.91 -6.44 1.17
CA ASP A 624 -25.05 -5.15 1.82
C ASP A 624 -24.18 -5.08 3.08
N LEU A 625 -23.70 -3.88 3.44
CA LEU A 625 -22.96 -3.64 4.68
C LEU A 625 -23.80 -2.77 5.61
N PRO A 626 -24.49 -3.35 6.62
CA PRO A 626 -25.29 -2.59 7.57
C PRO A 626 -24.45 -1.63 8.41
N ALA A 627 -25.00 -0.46 8.77
CA ALA A 627 -24.27 0.63 9.43
C ALA A 627 -23.58 0.24 10.75
N GLY A 628 -24.13 -0.75 11.47
CA GLY A 628 -23.61 -1.24 12.74
C GLY A 628 -22.56 -2.35 12.65
N VAL A 629 -22.06 -2.69 11.46
CA VAL A 629 -21.12 -3.81 11.24
C VAL A 629 -19.91 -3.35 10.45
N ASP A 630 -18.70 -3.60 10.96
CA ASP A 630 -17.46 -3.30 10.24
C ASP A 630 -17.13 -4.35 9.16
N ALA A 631 -16.24 -3.97 8.23
CA ALA A 631 -15.87 -4.82 7.09
C ALA A 631 -15.19 -6.14 7.50
N GLU A 632 -14.50 -6.17 8.64
CA GLU A 632 -13.83 -7.37 9.15
C GLU A 632 -14.87 -8.37 9.68
N THR A 633 -15.83 -7.89 10.48
CA THR A 633 -16.95 -8.66 11.01
C THR A 633 -17.84 -9.16 9.87
N ALA A 634 -18.14 -8.32 8.89
CA ALA A 634 -18.87 -8.72 7.68
C ALA A 634 -18.11 -9.78 6.86
N GLY A 635 -16.78 -9.66 6.76
CA GLY A 635 -15.91 -10.65 6.14
C GLY A 635 -15.97 -12.01 6.86
N LYS A 636 -15.83 -12.03 8.18
CA LYS A 636 -15.94 -13.24 9.01
C LYS A 636 -17.32 -13.89 8.88
N LEU A 637 -18.38 -13.08 8.87
CA LEU A 637 -19.76 -13.55 8.67
C LEU A 637 -19.96 -14.18 7.29
N SER A 638 -19.43 -13.57 6.24
CA SER A 638 -19.53 -14.09 4.87
C SER A 638 -18.77 -15.43 4.66
N ALA A 639 -17.77 -15.70 5.50
CA ALA A 639 -16.99 -16.94 5.48
C ALA A 639 -17.60 -18.07 6.33
N THR A 640 -18.60 -17.79 7.17
CA THR A 640 -19.19 -18.74 8.13
C THR A 640 -20.20 -19.67 7.42
N GLN A 641 -19.99 -20.99 7.51
CA GLN A 641 -20.88 -22.01 6.92
C GLN A 641 -21.54 -22.87 8.00
N ALA A 642 -22.74 -22.44 8.43
CA ALA A 642 -23.77 -23.20 9.16
C ALA A 642 -23.61 -23.40 10.70
N ASP A 643 -24.28 -22.54 11.47
CA ASP A 643 -25.10 -22.80 12.66
C ASP A 643 -25.85 -21.49 13.04
N PRO A 644 -26.91 -21.49 13.88
CA PRO A 644 -27.56 -20.23 14.26
C PRO A 644 -26.60 -19.38 15.10
N LEU A 645 -26.25 -18.21 14.58
CA LEU A 645 -25.46 -17.21 15.29
C LEU A 645 -26.15 -16.78 16.58
N THR A 646 -25.37 -16.48 17.61
CA THR A 646 -25.88 -15.97 18.88
C THR A 646 -25.35 -14.58 19.13
N VAL A 647 -26.15 -13.72 19.75
CA VAL A 647 -25.69 -12.40 20.20
C VAL A 647 -25.66 -12.39 21.72
N SER A 648 -24.51 -12.04 22.29
CA SER A 648 -24.40 -11.81 23.73
C SER A 648 -24.36 -10.32 24.02
N VAL A 649 -25.18 -9.88 24.97
CA VAL A 649 -25.10 -8.53 25.53
C VAL A 649 -24.07 -8.53 26.64
N GLU A 650 -23.05 -7.70 26.49
CA GLU A 650 -22.00 -7.50 27.49
C GLU A 650 -22.14 -6.11 28.12
N PHE A 651 -22.24 -6.09 29.45
CA PHE A 651 -22.31 -4.89 30.26
C PHE A 651 -21.05 -4.79 31.10
N GLN A 652 -20.40 -3.63 31.07
CA GLN A 652 -19.19 -3.38 31.86
C GLN A 652 -19.21 -1.96 32.42
N GLU A 653 -19.06 -1.82 33.72
CA GLU A 653 -18.81 -0.50 34.33
C GLU A 653 -17.43 0.03 33.90
N LYS A 654 -17.36 1.32 33.59
CA LYS A 654 -16.14 2.01 33.18
C LYS A 654 -15.80 3.10 34.19
N SER A 655 -14.52 3.24 34.50
CA SER A 655 -14.04 4.45 35.18
C SER A 655 -13.82 5.57 34.15
N THR A 656 -13.65 6.81 34.61
CA THR A 656 -13.27 7.93 33.73
C THR A 656 -11.95 7.69 33.01
N ASP A 657 -11.03 6.95 33.64
CA ASP A 657 -9.70 6.66 33.09
C ASP A 657 -9.78 5.68 31.89
N ASP A 658 -10.89 4.95 31.75
CA ASP A 658 -11.12 4.00 30.65
C ASP A 658 -11.81 4.64 29.43
N LEU A 659 -12.06 5.97 29.47
CA LEU A 659 -12.73 6.70 28.41
C LEU A 659 -11.73 7.29 27.41
N HIS A 660 -12.09 7.23 26.12
CA HIS A 660 -11.37 7.91 25.07
C HIS A 660 -11.62 9.43 25.13
N PRO A 661 -10.63 10.31 24.83
CA PRO A 661 -10.80 11.77 24.89
C PRO A 661 -12.00 12.31 24.09
N ALA A 662 -12.29 11.71 22.93
CA ALA A 662 -13.46 12.09 22.13
C ALA A 662 -14.80 11.76 22.83
N GLU A 663 -14.85 10.70 23.66
CA GLU A 663 -16.03 10.36 24.45
C GLU A 663 -16.23 11.37 25.57
N ILE A 664 -15.15 11.78 26.24
CA ILE A 664 -15.13 12.82 27.26
C ILE A 664 -15.67 14.14 26.68
N THR A 665 -15.14 14.59 25.53
CA THR A 665 -15.60 15.80 24.86
C THR A 665 -17.08 15.75 24.46
N ALA A 666 -17.56 14.60 23.97
CA ALA A 666 -18.98 14.44 23.66
C ALA A 666 -19.83 14.63 24.91
N VAL A 667 -19.51 13.91 25.99
CA VAL A 667 -20.19 13.98 27.28
C VAL A 667 -20.26 15.41 27.81
N GLU A 668 -19.16 16.16 27.76
CA GLU A 668 -19.10 17.57 28.19
C GLU A 668 -20.07 18.46 27.40
N ASN A 669 -20.15 18.29 26.09
CA ASN A 669 -21.03 19.09 25.24
C ASN A 669 -22.52 18.89 25.51
N THR A 670 -22.89 17.76 26.13
CA THR A 670 -24.29 17.36 26.37
C THR A 670 -24.71 17.50 27.83
N THR A 671 -23.76 17.52 28.75
CA THR A 671 -24.01 17.62 30.20
C THR A 671 -24.33 19.07 30.57
N ALA A 672 -25.46 19.31 31.24
CA ALA A 672 -25.84 20.64 31.71
C ALA A 672 -25.16 20.99 33.04
N ALA A 673 -25.05 22.28 33.35
CA ALA A 673 -24.32 22.76 34.54
C ALA A 673 -24.87 22.26 35.89
N ASN A 674 -26.12 21.78 35.95
CA ASN A 674 -26.76 21.23 37.15
C ASN A 674 -26.87 19.70 37.14
N ASP A 675 -26.31 19.05 36.13
CA ASP A 675 -26.25 17.60 36.06
C ASP A 675 -25.04 17.07 36.83
N THR A 676 -25.16 15.86 37.34
CA THR A 676 -24.07 15.10 37.94
C THR A 676 -24.01 13.73 37.28
N LEU A 677 -22.81 13.32 36.82
CA LEU A 677 -22.56 11.98 36.32
C LEU A 677 -22.16 11.07 37.48
N ALA A 678 -22.84 9.94 37.59
CA ALA A 678 -22.70 9.01 38.71
C ALA A 678 -21.78 7.82 38.37
N GLN A 679 -21.92 7.25 37.17
CA GLN A 679 -21.15 6.06 36.77
C GLN A 679 -21.16 5.91 35.24
N PHE A 680 -19.99 5.64 34.64
CA PHE A 680 -19.90 5.26 33.23
C PHE A 680 -20.02 3.74 33.08
N PHE A 681 -20.53 3.30 31.93
CA PHE A 681 -20.59 1.90 31.57
C PHE A 681 -20.59 1.73 30.05
N SER A 682 -20.23 0.56 29.55
CA SER A 682 -20.39 0.18 28.15
C SER A 682 -21.43 -0.91 27.99
N LEU A 683 -22.14 -0.83 26.86
CA LEU A 683 -22.98 -1.89 26.34
C LEU A 683 -22.39 -2.34 25.00
N SER A 684 -22.06 -3.62 24.91
CA SER A 684 -21.55 -4.23 23.69
C SER A 684 -22.44 -5.39 23.27
N LEU A 685 -22.78 -5.46 21.99
CA LEU A 685 -23.43 -6.63 21.40
C LEU A 685 -22.37 -7.43 20.65
N VAL A 686 -21.99 -8.59 21.18
CA VAL A 686 -20.99 -9.45 20.56
C VAL A 686 -21.69 -10.53 19.76
N LEU A 687 -21.39 -10.61 18.48
CA LEU A 687 -21.89 -11.64 17.59
C LEU A 687 -20.98 -12.86 17.66
N LYS A 688 -21.56 -14.05 17.88
CA LYS A 688 -20.82 -15.28 18.13
C LYS A 688 -21.28 -16.43 17.24
N ASP A 689 -20.30 -17.19 16.73
CA ASP A 689 -20.51 -18.52 16.17
C ASP A 689 -20.06 -19.57 17.21
N GLY A 690 -21.03 -20.18 17.88
CA GLY A 690 -20.78 -21.09 19.01
C GLY A 690 -20.10 -20.40 20.20
N GLN A 691 -18.77 -20.45 20.26
CA GLN A 691 -17.95 -19.80 21.31
C GLN A 691 -16.94 -18.81 20.73
N GLU A 692 -16.92 -18.63 19.40
CA GLU A 692 -16.01 -17.72 18.71
C GLU A 692 -16.68 -16.35 18.54
N ASP A 693 -15.97 -15.29 18.95
CA ASP A 693 -16.42 -13.91 18.78
C ASP A 693 -16.12 -13.46 17.35
N LEU A 694 -17.18 -13.23 16.56
CA LEU A 694 -17.06 -12.80 15.16
C LEU A 694 -16.83 -11.30 15.03
N GLY A 695 -17.32 -10.52 16.00
CA GLY A 695 -17.21 -9.07 16.02
C GLY A 695 -18.34 -8.39 16.79
N LEU A 696 -18.43 -7.07 16.68
CA LEU A 696 -19.40 -6.25 17.42
C LEU A 696 -20.54 -5.77 16.51
N LEU A 697 -21.76 -5.73 17.06
CA LEU A 697 -22.89 -5.00 16.48
C LEU A 697 -23.01 -3.66 17.21
N THR A 698 -22.66 -2.57 16.53
CA THR A 698 -22.57 -1.24 17.13
C THR A 698 -23.83 -0.39 16.93
N GLU A 699 -24.71 -0.79 16.00
CA GLU A 699 -26.01 -0.16 15.74
C GLU A 699 -27.05 -1.21 15.30
N LEU A 700 -28.31 -1.03 15.69
CA LEU A 700 -29.48 -1.80 15.29
C LEU A 700 -30.49 -0.88 14.61
N SER A 701 -31.38 -1.42 13.76
CA SER A 701 -32.43 -0.61 13.10
C SER A 701 -33.61 -0.31 14.03
N THR A 702 -33.78 -1.10 15.09
CA THR A 702 -34.79 -0.91 16.12
C THR A 702 -34.17 -0.81 17.53
N PRO A 703 -34.57 0.17 18.37
CA PRO A 703 -34.07 0.27 19.74
C PRO A 703 -34.50 -0.90 20.62
N LEU A 704 -33.56 -1.39 21.45
CA LEU A 704 -33.80 -2.38 22.49
C LEU A 704 -34.03 -1.71 23.85
N CYS A 705 -34.91 -2.30 24.65
CA CYS A 705 -35.24 -1.80 25.99
C CYS A 705 -34.41 -2.53 27.06
N PHE A 706 -33.78 -1.76 27.94
CA PHE A 706 -32.97 -2.23 29.06
C PHE A 706 -33.46 -1.63 30.37
N THR A 707 -33.29 -2.38 31.46
CA THR A 707 -33.53 -1.90 32.83
C THR A 707 -32.23 -1.94 33.61
N LEU A 708 -31.80 -0.77 34.09
CA LEU A 708 -30.60 -0.57 34.89
C LEU A 708 -30.99 -0.41 36.36
N SER A 709 -30.45 -1.25 37.22
CA SER A 709 -30.59 -1.08 38.66
C SER A 709 -29.81 0.15 39.12
N VAL A 710 -30.46 1.08 39.82
CA VAL A 710 -29.85 2.30 40.36
C VAL A 710 -29.48 2.08 41.82
N PRO A 711 -28.24 2.36 42.25
CA PRO A 711 -27.85 2.22 43.64
C PRO A 711 -28.78 3.01 44.55
N LYS A 712 -29.40 2.35 45.55
CA LYS A 712 -30.37 2.97 46.46
C LYS A 712 -29.86 4.26 47.14
N ALA A 713 -28.55 4.38 47.33
CA ALA A 713 -27.92 5.57 47.89
C ALA A 713 -28.10 6.83 47.03
N LEU A 714 -28.36 6.67 45.73
CA LEU A 714 -28.59 7.77 44.79
C LEU A 714 -30.07 8.17 44.72
N VAL A 715 -31.01 7.37 45.23
CA VAL A 715 -32.46 7.59 45.08
C VAL A 715 -32.95 8.62 46.11
N GLN A 716 -33.50 9.74 45.62
CA GLN A 716 -34.05 10.83 46.43
C GLN A 716 -35.27 11.47 45.72
N ASP A 717 -36.28 11.91 46.48
CA ASP A 717 -37.52 12.50 45.95
C ASP A 717 -37.28 13.77 45.10
N SER A 718 -36.18 14.48 45.36
CA SER A 718 -35.81 15.72 44.67
C SER A 718 -34.86 15.49 43.49
N ARG A 719 -34.81 14.29 42.90
CA ARG A 719 -33.83 13.94 41.87
C ARG A 719 -34.49 13.35 40.63
N THR A 720 -34.04 13.78 39.46
CA THR A 720 -34.41 13.19 38.17
C THR A 720 -33.20 12.54 37.54
N PHE A 721 -33.31 11.27 37.13
CA PHE A 721 -32.23 10.54 36.47
C PHE A 721 -32.28 10.67 34.95
N PHE A 722 -31.15 10.43 34.30
CA PHE A 722 -31.03 10.31 32.84
C PHE A 722 -29.90 9.33 32.48
N ILE A 723 -29.96 8.80 31.25
CA ILE A 723 -28.85 8.09 30.63
C ILE A 723 -28.28 8.98 29.53
N LEU A 724 -26.98 9.20 29.52
CA LEU A 724 -26.27 9.84 28.44
C LEU A 724 -25.59 8.77 27.60
N ARG A 725 -25.85 8.76 26.29
CA ARG A 725 -25.23 7.84 25.34
C ARG A 725 -24.16 8.59 24.55
N VAL A 726 -23.01 7.95 24.33
CA VAL A 726 -21.95 8.40 23.43
C VAL A 726 -21.76 7.37 22.33
N HIS A 727 -21.79 7.79 21.08
CA HIS A 727 -21.55 6.92 19.93
C HIS A 727 -20.97 7.74 18.77
N ASN A 728 -19.90 7.24 18.13
CA ASN A 728 -19.18 7.92 17.04
C ASN A 728 -18.80 9.38 17.35
N GLY A 729 -18.37 9.65 18.59
CA GLY A 729 -17.96 10.99 19.04
C GLY A 729 -19.10 11.99 19.24
N GLN A 730 -20.37 11.56 19.11
CA GLN A 730 -21.54 12.35 19.43
C GLN A 730 -22.22 11.81 20.68
N SER A 731 -22.91 12.67 21.43
CA SER A 731 -23.67 12.24 22.60
C SER A 731 -25.05 12.87 22.71
N GLU A 732 -25.93 12.18 23.40
CA GLU A 732 -27.30 12.62 23.66
C GLU A 732 -27.83 12.07 24.98
N LYS A 733 -28.84 12.74 25.54
CA LYS A 733 -29.60 12.23 26.69
C LYS A 733 -30.77 11.38 26.21
N LEU A 734 -30.79 10.13 26.62
CA LEU A 734 -31.89 9.22 26.35
C LEU A 734 -33.05 9.48 27.33
N PRO A 735 -34.30 9.40 26.87
CA PRO A 735 -35.46 9.34 27.75
C PRO A 735 -35.36 8.12 28.67
N VAL A 736 -35.75 8.31 29.93
CA VAL A 736 -35.75 7.25 30.94
C VAL A 736 -37.06 7.24 31.73
N GLU A 737 -37.48 6.07 32.16
CA GLU A 737 -38.54 5.88 33.15
C GLU A 737 -37.92 5.33 34.43
N PHE A 738 -38.11 6.03 35.56
CA PHE A 738 -37.53 5.65 36.83
C PHE A 738 -38.62 5.15 37.80
N ASP A 739 -38.51 3.89 38.24
CA ASP A 739 -39.32 3.30 39.30
C ASP A 739 -38.57 3.44 40.63
N ALA A 740 -39.04 4.38 41.46
CA ALA A 740 -38.44 4.68 42.75
C ALA A 740 -38.62 3.55 43.79
N ASP A 741 -39.69 2.75 43.69
CA ASP A 741 -39.97 1.65 44.63
C ASP A 741 -39.04 0.45 44.37
N GLN A 742 -38.69 0.23 43.10
CA GLN A 742 -37.78 -0.84 42.67
C GLN A 742 -36.32 -0.38 42.53
N ALA A 743 -36.07 0.94 42.64
CA ALA A 743 -34.79 1.57 42.32
C ALA A 743 -34.25 1.15 40.94
N ALA A 744 -35.13 1.15 39.95
CA ALA A 744 -34.86 0.65 38.60
C ALA A 744 -35.12 1.75 37.55
N LEU A 745 -34.22 1.87 36.59
CA LEU A 745 -34.28 2.84 35.52
C LEU A 745 -34.37 2.13 34.17
N THR A 746 -35.44 2.37 33.43
CA THR A 746 -35.68 1.76 32.12
C THR A 746 -35.41 2.76 31.01
N PHE A 747 -34.67 2.35 29.97
CA PHE A 747 -34.35 3.15 28.80
C PHE A 747 -34.31 2.30 27.53
N SER A 748 -34.38 2.92 26.36
CA SER A 748 -34.27 2.23 25.07
C SER A 748 -33.12 2.79 24.24
N THR A 749 -32.40 1.93 23.53
CA THR A 749 -31.25 2.32 22.70
C THR A 749 -31.03 1.39 21.52
N ASP A 750 -30.62 1.95 20.39
CA ASP A 750 -30.28 1.28 19.14
C ASP A 750 -28.78 1.32 18.82
N ARG A 751 -27.94 1.96 19.64
CA ARG A 751 -26.49 2.10 19.40
C ARG A 751 -25.70 1.62 20.60
N PHE A 752 -24.60 0.88 20.40
CA PHE A 752 -23.91 0.16 21.47
C PHE A 752 -22.45 0.62 21.55
N SER A 753 -22.11 1.29 22.66
CA SER A 753 -20.82 1.93 22.90
C SER A 753 -20.74 2.34 24.38
N THR A 754 -20.41 3.60 24.67
CA THR A 754 -20.24 4.14 26.03
C THR A 754 -21.47 4.93 26.48
N TYR A 755 -21.79 4.78 27.77
CA TYR A 755 -22.94 5.39 28.44
C TYR A 755 -22.54 5.97 29.79
N ALA A 756 -23.34 6.91 30.29
CA ALA A 756 -23.24 7.42 31.65
C ALA A 756 -24.62 7.47 32.32
N LEU A 757 -24.70 6.95 33.53
CA LEU A 757 -25.80 7.25 34.45
C LEU A 757 -25.57 8.64 35.03
N GLY A 758 -26.55 9.52 34.88
CA GLY A 758 -26.53 10.86 35.46
C GLY A 758 -27.83 11.22 36.16
N TYR A 759 -27.78 12.29 36.94
CA TYR A 759 -28.95 12.85 37.60
C TYR A 759 -28.88 14.37 37.73
N THR A 760 -30.04 14.98 37.94
CA THR A 760 -30.21 16.41 38.17
C THR A 760 -31.02 16.60 39.45
N ASP A 761 -30.52 17.39 40.40
CA ASP A 761 -31.26 17.73 41.62
C ASP A 761 -32.22 18.91 41.36
N LEU A 762 -33.48 18.74 41.77
CA LEU A 762 -34.53 19.76 41.66
C LEU A 762 -34.37 20.81 42.77
N PRO A 763 -34.59 22.11 42.47
CA PRO A 763 -34.48 23.18 43.47
C PRO A 763 -35.54 23.01 44.57
N VAL A 764 -35.11 22.94 45.83
CA VAL A 764 -36.00 22.85 47.00
C VAL A 764 -36.81 24.14 47.15
N SER A 765 -38.14 24.07 46.98
CA SER A 765 -39.05 25.17 47.33
C SER A 765 -39.25 25.26 48.84
N PRO A 766 -39.09 26.43 49.49
CA PRO A 766 -39.29 26.56 50.93
C PRO A 766 -40.78 26.46 51.30
N SER A 767 -41.15 25.39 52.00
CA SER A 767 -42.47 25.19 52.63
C SER A 767 -42.67 26.18 53.78
N ALA A 768 -43.86 26.76 53.83
CA ALA A 768 -44.31 27.75 54.80
C ALA A 768 -44.71 27.14 56.16
N GLU A 769 -44.40 27.85 57.26
CA GLU A 769 -45.18 27.98 58.52
C GLU A 769 -44.40 28.79 59.59
N PRO A 770 -45.00 29.29 60.69
CA PRO A 770 -46.14 30.18 60.83
C PRO A 770 -45.79 31.48 61.62
N ALA A 771 -46.78 32.36 61.76
CA ALA A 771 -46.70 33.69 62.35
C ALA A 771 -46.14 33.78 63.79
N SER A 772 -45.35 34.82 64.06
CA SER A 772 -45.20 35.41 65.40
C SER A 772 -45.20 36.95 65.34
N THR A 773 -45.94 37.54 66.26
CA THR A 773 -46.30 38.96 66.37
C THR A 773 -45.34 39.76 67.28
N SER A 774 -45.34 41.08 67.06
CA SER A 774 -44.85 42.23 67.88
C SER A 774 -43.56 42.86 67.34
N GLY A 775 -43.38 44.17 67.26
CA GLY A 775 -44.19 45.34 67.60
C GLY A 775 -43.50 46.59 67.03
N ALA A 776 -44.28 47.63 66.75
CA ALA A 776 -43.96 48.79 65.93
C ALA A 776 -42.85 49.76 66.43
N ALA A 777 -42.26 50.53 65.50
CA ALA A 777 -42.31 52.00 65.52
C ALA A 777 -41.70 52.65 64.24
N SER A 778 -42.50 53.51 63.59
CA SER A 778 -42.21 54.76 62.82
C SER A 778 -40.90 54.89 62.03
N SER A 779 -40.85 55.35 60.77
CA SER A 779 -41.56 56.46 60.09
C SER A 779 -41.44 56.25 58.56
N GLY A 780 -42.50 56.35 57.75
CA GLY A 780 -42.91 57.59 57.07
C GLY A 780 -41.83 58.13 56.10
N MET A 781 -42.01 58.24 54.79
CA MET A 781 -43.22 58.32 53.97
C MET A 781 -42.85 58.15 52.47
N ALA A 782 -43.66 57.33 51.76
CA ALA A 782 -44.32 57.52 50.44
C ALA A 782 -43.59 58.23 49.28
N ALA A 783 -43.91 58.02 48.01
CA ALA A 783 -44.67 57.06 47.18
C ALA A 783 -44.54 57.63 45.75
N SER A 784 -44.48 56.84 44.69
CA SER A 784 -45.65 56.45 43.87
C SER A 784 -45.09 55.64 42.68
N ARG A 785 -45.54 54.40 42.41
CA ARG A 785 -46.76 53.97 41.64
C ARG A 785 -46.71 54.47 40.19
N GLU A 786 -46.95 53.69 39.14
CA GLU A 786 -47.80 52.50 38.92
C GLU A 786 -47.43 51.98 37.50
N GLU A 787 -47.01 50.73 37.33
CA GLU A 787 -47.76 49.63 36.66
C GLU A 787 -48.55 50.04 35.38
N LYS A 788 -48.24 49.43 34.22
CA LYS A 788 -49.12 48.42 33.55
C LYS A 788 -48.57 47.96 32.18
N ALA A 789 -48.71 46.65 31.96
CA ALA A 789 -48.40 45.91 30.75
C ALA A 789 -49.28 46.27 29.53
N ALA A 790 -48.73 46.09 28.32
CA ALA A 790 -49.45 45.59 27.15
C ALA A 790 -48.47 45.18 26.03
N VAL A 791 -48.54 43.91 25.63
CA VAL A 791 -48.13 43.42 24.30
C VAL A 791 -49.31 43.69 23.35
N PRO A 792 -49.06 44.12 22.09
CA PRO A 792 -49.48 43.25 20.99
C PRO A 792 -48.58 43.31 19.73
N THR A 793 -48.35 42.11 19.18
CA THR A 793 -48.32 41.74 17.74
C THR A 793 -47.43 42.47 16.72
N ALA A 794 -46.68 41.63 15.99
CA ALA A 794 -45.97 41.91 14.73
C ALA A 794 -46.85 42.54 13.63
N PRO A 795 -46.20 43.15 12.62
CA PRO A 795 -46.35 42.59 11.28
C PRO A 795 -45.05 42.55 10.46
N THR A 796 -44.89 41.43 9.76
CA THR A 796 -44.50 41.27 8.35
C THR A 796 -43.51 42.27 7.74
N ARG A 797 -42.32 41.79 7.35
CA ARG A 797 -41.49 42.45 6.32
C ARG A 797 -41.17 41.50 5.17
N GLN A 798 -41.66 41.93 4.02
CA GLN A 798 -41.61 41.34 2.69
C GLN A 798 -40.20 41.45 2.08
N ALA A 799 -39.84 40.42 1.33
CA ALA A 799 -38.59 40.26 0.58
C ALA A 799 -38.50 41.22 -0.63
N ALA A 800 -37.26 41.60 -0.98
CA ALA A 800 -36.87 42.31 -2.21
C ALA A 800 -35.38 41.97 -2.52
N PRO A 801 -34.88 42.10 -3.78
CA PRO A 801 -34.55 40.95 -4.63
C PRO A 801 -33.05 40.81 -4.98
N ALA A 802 -32.71 39.65 -5.54
CA ALA A 802 -31.38 39.23 -5.99
C ALA A 802 -30.84 40.03 -7.20
N PRO A 803 -29.52 40.21 -7.33
CA PRO A 803 -28.90 40.77 -8.54
C PRO A 803 -28.63 39.71 -9.62
N ALA A 804 -28.77 40.14 -10.87
CA ALA A 804 -28.78 39.34 -12.09
C ALA A 804 -27.38 38.94 -12.60
N ALA A 805 -27.33 37.79 -13.26
CA ALA A 805 -26.19 37.22 -13.98
C ALA A 805 -25.88 37.94 -15.31
N PRO A 806 -24.62 37.91 -15.80
CA PRO A 806 -24.28 38.38 -17.13
C PRO A 806 -24.49 37.29 -18.21
N VAL A 807 -25.05 37.72 -19.33
CA VAL A 807 -25.30 36.95 -20.56
C VAL A 807 -24.04 36.92 -21.44
N PRO A 808 -23.63 35.77 -22.01
CA PRO A 808 -22.56 35.70 -22.99
C PRO A 808 -23.07 35.91 -24.42
N THR A 809 -22.37 36.70 -25.21
CA THR A 809 -22.55 36.85 -26.65
C THR A 809 -21.78 35.76 -27.41
N ALA A 810 -22.45 35.04 -28.31
CA ALA A 810 -21.86 34.15 -29.31
C ALA A 810 -22.34 34.54 -30.71
N VAL A 811 -21.54 34.22 -31.76
CA VAL A 811 -21.87 33.95 -33.19
C VAL A 811 -20.55 33.93 -34.04
N PRO A 812 -20.30 33.04 -35.04
CA PRO A 812 -20.32 31.57 -35.02
C PRO A 812 -19.16 30.86 -35.80
N ALA A 813 -18.94 29.59 -35.45
CA ALA A 813 -18.53 28.38 -36.19
C ALA A 813 -17.65 28.39 -37.47
N ALA A 814 -16.64 27.50 -37.47
CA ALA A 814 -16.39 26.54 -38.56
C ALA A 814 -16.14 25.13 -37.99
N HIS A 815 -16.83 24.15 -38.57
CA HIS A 815 -17.04 22.76 -38.14
C HIS A 815 -15.86 21.81 -38.39
N ILE A 816 -15.60 20.87 -37.47
CA ILE A 816 -15.33 19.45 -37.81
C ILE A 816 -16.08 18.55 -36.81
N SER A 817 -16.73 17.53 -37.37
CA SER A 817 -17.75 16.64 -36.81
C SER A 817 -17.22 15.65 -35.76
N ALA A 818 -17.96 15.50 -34.64
CA ALA A 818 -17.80 14.43 -33.67
C ALA A 818 -18.52 13.15 -34.15
N ALA A 819 -17.83 12.02 -34.08
CA ALA A 819 -18.42 10.69 -34.07
C ALA A 819 -17.93 9.95 -32.82
N SER A 820 -18.84 9.80 -31.85
CA SER A 820 -18.92 8.85 -30.74
C SER A 820 -17.63 8.46 -29.97
N ILE A 821 -17.45 9.07 -28.80
CA ILE A 821 -16.64 8.57 -27.69
C ILE A 821 -17.54 7.65 -26.83
N PRO A 822 -17.13 6.43 -26.45
CA PRO A 822 -17.95 5.56 -25.60
C PRO A 822 -18.01 6.07 -24.15
N GLN A 823 -19.23 6.21 -23.63
CA GLN A 823 -19.49 6.35 -22.19
C GLN A 823 -19.50 4.97 -21.54
N THR A 824 -18.95 4.87 -20.34
CA THR A 824 -19.03 3.67 -19.49
C THR A 824 -20.46 3.45 -19.02
N GLY A 825 -20.98 2.23 -19.24
CA GLY A 825 -22.32 1.83 -18.81
C GLY A 825 -23.39 1.85 -19.91
N ASP A 826 -23.22 1.02 -20.96
CA ASP A 826 -24.30 0.18 -21.51
C ASP A 826 -23.78 -0.64 -22.71
N ASN A 827 -23.77 -1.97 -22.57
CA ASN A 827 -24.25 -2.92 -23.58
C ASN A 827 -24.27 -4.33 -22.98
N SER A 828 -25.48 -4.86 -22.87
CA SER A 828 -25.84 -6.22 -22.47
C SER A 828 -24.99 -7.31 -23.13
N HIS A 829 -24.41 -8.22 -22.34
CA HIS A 829 -23.77 -9.45 -22.82
C HIS A 829 -24.71 -10.67 -22.67
N PRO A 830 -25.65 -10.94 -23.61
CA PRO A 830 -26.41 -12.19 -23.63
C PRO A 830 -25.50 -13.41 -23.86
N LEU A 831 -24.30 -13.21 -24.41
CA LEU A 831 -23.28 -14.24 -24.62
C LEU A 831 -22.64 -14.72 -23.31
N LEU A 832 -22.44 -13.83 -22.34
CA LEU A 832 -21.89 -14.21 -21.02
C LEU A 832 -22.88 -15.10 -20.25
N TRP A 833 -24.18 -14.76 -20.29
CA TRP A 833 -25.23 -15.58 -19.70
C TRP A 833 -25.43 -16.91 -20.42
N MET A 834 -25.29 -16.98 -21.76
CA MET A 834 -25.32 -18.25 -22.48
C MET A 834 -24.13 -19.17 -22.15
N VAL A 835 -22.94 -18.61 -21.91
CA VAL A 835 -21.76 -19.36 -21.46
C VAL A 835 -21.95 -19.88 -20.03
N LEU A 836 -22.52 -19.07 -19.13
CA LEU A 836 -22.82 -19.48 -17.75
C LEU A 836 -23.95 -20.54 -17.68
N PHE A 837 -24.97 -20.44 -18.54
CA PHE A 837 -26.03 -21.46 -18.64
C PHE A 837 -25.55 -22.78 -19.29
N SER A 838 -24.57 -22.73 -20.21
CA SER A 838 -24.01 -23.94 -20.82
C SER A 838 -23.03 -24.67 -19.90
N LEU A 839 -22.27 -23.93 -19.08
CA LEU A 839 -21.40 -24.52 -18.04
C LEU A 839 -22.20 -25.19 -16.91
N SER A 840 -23.35 -24.63 -16.52
CA SER A 840 -24.24 -25.25 -15.51
C SER A 840 -25.00 -26.48 -16.07
N GLY A 841 -25.37 -26.47 -17.36
CA GLY A 841 -25.99 -27.61 -18.03
C GLY A 841 -25.07 -28.84 -18.15
N ALA A 842 -23.78 -28.63 -18.42
CA ALA A 842 -22.79 -29.71 -18.51
C ALA A 842 -22.52 -30.39 -17.14
N GLY A 843 -22.54 -29.61 -16.06
CA GLY A 843 -22.41 -30.13 -14.69
C GLY A 843 -23.59 -31.01 -14.27
N ILE A 844 -24.82 -30.62 -14.63
CA ILE A 844 -26.03 -31.40 -14.33
C ILE A 844 -26.09 -32.70 -15.14
N ALA A 845 -25.63 -32.67 -16.40
CA ALA A 845 -25.53 -33.88 -17.23
C ALA A 845 -24.47 -34.88 -16.70
N ALA A 846 -23.33 -34.39 -16.20
CA ALA A 846 -22.29 -35.21 -15.60
C ALA A 846 -22.76 -35.90 -14.29
N LEU A 847 -23.50 -35.17 -13.45
CA LEU A 847 -24.10 -35.72 -12.23
C LEU A 847 -25.21 -36.75 -12.52
N GLY A 848 -26.01 -36.53 -13.57
CA GLY A 848 -27.00 -37.50 -14.05
C GLY A 848 -26.38 -38.80 -14.57
N PHE A 849 -25.24 -38.71 -15.27
CA PHE A 849 -24.51 -39.89 -15.79
C PHE A 849 -23.87 -40.71 -14.66
N LEU A 850 -23.32 -40.05 -13.63
CA LEU A 850 -22.78 -40.69 -12.43
C LEU A 850 -23.85 -41.38 -11.57
N ALA A 851 -25.04 -40.80 -11.47
CA ALA A 851 -26.17 -41.40 -10.78
C ALA A 851 -26.75 -42.63 -11.52
N LEU A 852 -26.75 -42.62 -12.85
CA LEU A 852 -27.15 -43.76 -13.68
C LEU A 852 -26.11 -44.88 -13.71
N TRP A 853 -24.81 -44.55 -13.64
CA TRP A 853 -23.72 -45.53 -13.61
C TRP A 853 -23.67 -46.32 -12.29
N LYS A 854 -24.01 -45.71 -11.15
CA LYS A 854 -24.10 -46.39 -9.85
C LYS A 854 -25.31 -47.35 -9.72
N ARG A 855 -26.31 -47.29 -10.60
CA ARG A 855 -27.54 -48.09 -10.50
C ARG A 855 -27.56 -49.38 -11.32
N LYS A 856 -26.50 -49.66 -12.09
CA LYS A 856 -26.35 -50.92 -12.82
C LYS A 856 -24.96 -51.52 -12.63
N ARG A 857 -24.81 -52.33 -11.58
CA ARG A 857 -24.19 -53.67 -11.62
C ARG A 857 -24.54 -54.43 -10.32
N PRO A 858 -24.74 -55.75 -10.42
CA PRO A 858 -25.31 -56.59 -9.36
C PRO A 858 -24.40 -56.74 -8.13
#